data_AF-A0A955JN86-F1
#
_entry.id   AF-A0A955JN86-F1
#
_cell.length_a   1.000
_cell.length_b   1.000
_cell.length_c   1.000
_cell.angle_alpha   90.00
_cell.angle_beta   90.00
_cell.angle_gamma   90.00
#
_symmetry.space_group_name_H-M   'P 1'
#
loop_
_entity.id
_entity.type
_entity.pdbx_description
1 polymer ?
#
loop_
_entity_poly.entity_id
_entity_poly.type
_entity_poly.pdbx_seq_one_letter_code
_entity_poly.pdbx_strand_id
1 'polypeptide(L)'
;MEHSILDTLINGSAWYARDHGLSPAWTLVLVVGILFLEISLVYLLLRIIYFLAINSRAFLSWVLRKLGVAKETDEYICLQLTFPARTQKSAYATEQLYLLLKSMSQSRGLLETLAAPKKTYSLELASNVKDGIRYIIRLPSSEVETVSQTLLSFMPGLKIKPVKDYLSVLSGTSVGVIELNLGFDYVLPLKELKVLGEHDPIAYITGNMRKLGSKDIVALQAVVTPVYKNTHPGVSRRVRSIRHRIALNKEIASKLTARNISIGSVLLQAFIIPFKIMTTVFTTFFEVLSAVNRNDIPDKWKANADKRDSSDPYESDINSSVKQKLDLQLFEVSMRLLVASDSPKLLPQRLEALISSFEPFSSSQQRLIVSRPGMLSKGDKIIERFKDRTLTPHALNQPTILSSSELADIYHFPDTSNTKTEDLISSKSKELPVPLNQKASNTKFDVVMGTNNFDGITQDIGMTLKQRQKHTYIIGKTGTGKTTMLINSIYQDMVNGKGLAVLDPHGDMFRELLETVPKKRLKDVVVFDPSDREYPVGLNILDPGIEFADQDDKHEWITSSVLSVFAKLADEHQWGPRMEHILRNTTLTALQTEKPSLYTLQRLLTDKKYQKEVAKTLDDPILKQFWDKEFKLMGTMQMSSATAPLTHRLGHFISSKMSRHILLQETSTLRIADIMNQEKILLVNLSKGDIGEDQSFFFGTILTTFIWMAAYQRTKIPEKDRKDFFVYVDEFQNFA
;
A
#
# COMPACT_ATOMS: atom_id res chain seq x y z
N MET A 1 65.56 63.95 -22.92
CA MET A 1 64.68 63.49 -24.01
C MET A 1 63.62 62.62 -23.37
N GLU A 2 62.37 63.09 -23.34
CA GLU A 2 61.25 62.27 -22.88
C GLU A 2 61.00 61.20 -23.92
N HIS A 3 61.53 60.00 -23.68
CA HIS A 3 61.15 58.84 -24.47
C HIS A 3 59.66 58.57 -24.23
N SER A 4 58.91 58.30 -25.29
CA SER A 4 57.54 57.84 -25.14
C SER A 4 57.54 56.57 -24.28
N ILE A 5 56.49 56.38 -23.46
CA ILE A 5 56.34 55.18 -22.62
C ILE A 5 56.54 53.90 -23.44
N LEU A 6 56.07 53.90 -24.69
CA LEU A 6 56.22 52.78 -25.63
C LEU A 6 57.67 52.57 -26.07
N ASP A 7 58.41 53.66 -26.28
CA ASP A 7 59.80 53.61 -26.71
C ASP A 7 60.72 53.16 -25.56
N THR A 8 60.39 53.54 -24.33
CA THR A 8 61.10 53.09 -23.12
C THR A 8 60.80 51.63 -22.79
N LEU A 9 59.56 51.17 -23.02
CA LEU A 9 59.18 49.76 -22.88
C LEU A 9 59.92 48.86 -23.89
N ILE A 10 59.98 49.27 -25.15
CA ILE A 10 60.55 48.44 -26.22
C ILE A 10 62.09 48.49 -26.22
N ASN A 11 62.68 49.67 -26.03
CA ASN A 11 64.12 49.89 -26.21
C ASN A 11 64.90 50.11 -24.90
N GLY A 12 64.21 50.27 -23.77
CA GLY A 12 64.84 50.58 -22.48
C GLY A 12 65.82 49.51 -21.98
N SER A 13 65.56 48.23 -22.26
CA SER A 13 66.46 47.12 -21.93
C SER A 13 67.76 47.15 -22.76
N ALA A 14 67.68 47.56 -24.03
CA ALA A 14 68.84 47.76 -24.88
C ALA A 14 69.67 48.99 -24.47
N TRP A 15 69.02 50.07 -24.01
CA TRP A 15 69.70 51.24 -23.46
C TRP A 15 70.39 50.93 -22.12
N TYR A 16 69.72 50.25 -21.21
CA TYR A 16 70.29 49.82 -19.93
C TYR A 16 71.56 48.97 -20.12
N ALA A 17 71.52 48.04 -21.08
CA ALA A 17 72.67 47.18 -21.38
C ALA A 17 73.83 47.94 -22.02
N ARG A 18 73.54 48.96 -22.84
CA ARG A 18 74.54 49.85 -23.44
C ARG A 18 75.20 50.76 -22.38
N ASP A 19 74.43 51.30 -21.44
CA ASP A 19 74.94 52.17 -20.35
C ASP A 19 75.82 51.42 -19.33
N HIS A 20 75.61 50.10 -19.17
CA HIS A 20 76.37 49.26 -18.24
C HIS A 20 77.49 48.44 -18.92
N GLY A 21 77.82 48.74 -20.18
CA GLY A 21 78.94 48.10 -20.89
C GLY A 21 78.78 46.60 -21.14
N LEU A 22 77.55 46.08 -21.20
CA LEU A 22 77.30 44.66 -21.43
C LEU A 22 77.69 44.26 -22.87
N SER A 23 78.27 43.08 -23.03
CA SER A 23 78.62 42.58 -24.37
C SER A 23 77.36 42.38 -25.22
N PRO A 24 77.43 42.43 -26.56
CA PRO A 24 76.27 42.27 -27.44
C PRO A 24 75.46 40.99 -27.19
N ALA A 25 76.14 39.91 -26.78
CA ALA A 25 75.50 38.65 -26.40
C ALA A 25 74.67 38.78 -25.11
N TRP A 26 75.20 39.48 -24.09
CA TRP A 26 74.48 39.71 -22.84
C TRP A 26 73.32 40.70 -23.01
N THR A 27 73.49 41.72 -23.85
CA THR A 27 72.41 42.64 -24.24
C THR A 27 71.26 41.91 -24.91
N LEU A 28 71.55 40.99 -25.85
CA LEU A 28 70.54 40.15 -26.51
C LEU A 28 69.78 39.29 -25.48
N VAL A 29 70.49 38.63 -24.57
CA VAL A 29 69.90 37.79 -23.53
C VAL A 29 68.97 38.61 -22.62
N LEU A 30 69.38 39.83 -22.24
CA LEU A 30 68.61 40.70 -21.35
C LEU A 30 67.33 41.23 -22.03
N VAL A 31 67.44 41.67 -23.28
CA VAL A 31 66.30 42.14 -24.10
C VAL A 31 65.31 40.99 -24.34
N VAL A 32 65.80 39.82 -24.74
CA VAL A 32 64.96 38.65 -25.00
C VAL A 32 64.31 38.14 -23.71
N GLY A 33 65.03 38.15 -22.58
CA GLY A 33 64.50 37.75 -21.28
C GLY A 33 63.36 38.64 -20.80
N ILE A 34 63.47 39.97 -20.96
CA ILE A 34 62.42 40.92 -20.59
C ILE A 34 61.20 40.79 -21.51
N LEU A 35 61.38 40.74 -22.82
CA LEU A 35 60.29 40.52 -23.78
C LEU A 35 59.52 39.22 -23.47
N PHE A 36 60.23 38.18 -23.06
CA PHE A 36 59.62 36.91 -22.71
C PHE A 36 58.83 36.95 -21.40
N LEU A 37 59.28 37.73 -20.42
CA LEU A 37 58.55 38.00 -19.18
C LEU A 37 57.25 38.78 -19.45
N GLU A 38 57.29 39.77 -20.35
CA GLU A 38 56.11 40.51 -20.80
C GLU A 38 55.10 39.60 -21.52
N ILE A 39 55.55 38.78 -22.48
CA ILE A 39 54.69 37.80 -23.18
C ILE A 39 54.05 36.82 -22.19
N SER A 40 54.80 36.39 -21.17
CA SER A 40 54.31 35.49 -20.13
C SER A 40 53.25 36.15 -19.24
N LEU A 41 53.41 37.44 -18.91
CA LEU A 41 52.43 38.22 -18.16
C LEU A 41 51.14 38.39 -18.96
N VAL A 42 51.24 38.72 -20.25
CA VAL A 42 50.10 38.82 -21.18
C VAL A 42 49.38 37.49 -21.30
N TYR A 43 50.11 36.38 -21.45
CA TYR A 43 49.52 35.03 -21.49
C TYR A 43 48.76 34.69 -20.19
N LEU A 44 49.32 35.02 -19.03
CA LEU A 44 48.67 34.83 -17.74
C LEU A 44 47.38 35.66 -17.64
N LEU A 45 47.42 36.92 -18.09
CA LEU A 45 46.28 37.82 -18.08
C LEU A 45 45.16 37.32 -19.01
N LEU A 46 45.51 36.85 -20.22
CA LEU A 46 44.58 36.19 -21.15
C LEU A 46 43.99 34.90 -20.54
N ARG A 47 44.78 34.11 -19.81
CA ARG A 47 44.30 32.91 -19.09
C ARG A 47 43.32 33.26 -17.98
N ILE A 48 43.57 34.33 -17.23
CA ILE A 48 42.67 34.85 -16.20
C ILE A 48 41.36 35.35 -16.83
N ILE A 49 41.44 36.13 -17.90
CA ILE A 49 40.27 36.59 -18.65
C ILE A 49 39.47 35.40 -19.19
N TYR A 50 40.12 34.41 -19.80
CA TYR A 50 39.49 33.20 -20.29
C TYR A 50 38.83 32.40 -19.15
N PHE A 51 39.49 32.28 -17.99
CA PHE A 51 38.93 31.63 -16.81
C PHE A 51 37.70 32.38 -16.28
N LEU A 52 37.75 33.71 -16.18
CA LEU A 52 36.63 34.54 -15.78
C LEU A 52 35.48 34.46 -16.79
N ALA A 53 35.77 34.49 -18.09
CA ALA A 53 34.78 34.38 -19.17
C ALA A 53 34.05 33.03 -19.13
N ILE A 54 34.76 31.91 -18.94
CA ILE A 54 34.15 30.57 -18.84
C ILE A 54 33.31 30.41 -17.58
N ASN A 55 33.75 30.98 -16.47
CA ASN A 55 33.07 30.86 -15.19
C ASN A 55 32.05 31.98 -14.94
N SER A 56 31.95 32.98 -15.82
CA SER A 56 31.06 34.14 -15.71
C SER A 56 29.60 33.75 -15.48
N ARG A 57 29.08 32.76 -16.24
CA ARG A 57 27.71 32.25 -16.07
C ARG A 57 27.50 31.54 -14.73
N ALA A 58 28.47 30.72 -14.31
CA ALA A 58 28.39 30.04 -13.02
C ALA A 58 28.43 31.05 -11.87
N PHE A 59 29.29 32.08 -11.98
CA PHE A 59 29.40 33.19 -11.04
C PHE A 59 28.10 34.01 -11.00
N LEU A 60 27.56 34.42 -12.16
CA LEU A 60 26.30 35.13 -12.25
C LEU A 60 25.15 34.33 -11.63
N SER A 61 25.04 33.04 -11.95
CA SER A 61 24.03 32.16 -11.35
C SER A 61 24.17 32.08 -9.82
N TRP A 62 25.40 32.05 -9.30
CA TRP A 62 25.68 32.03 -7.88
C TRP A 62 25.30 33.36 -7.20
N VAL A 63 25.61 34.49 -7.83
CA VAL A 63 25.21 35.83 -7.36
C VAL A 63 23.69 35.95 -7.33
N LEU A 64 22.99 35.57 -8.41
CA LEU A 64 21.53 35.63 -8.50
C LEU A 64 20.86 34.79 -7.39
N ARG A 65 21.36 33.58 -7.13
CA ARG A 65 20.87 32.74 -6.01
C ARG A 65 21.13 33.38 -4.65
N LYS A 66 22.29 34.03 -4.46
CA LYS A 66 22.63 34.77 -3.23
C LYS A 66 21.72 35.98 -2.99
N LEU A 67 21.27 36.62 -4.07
CA LEU A 67 20.29 37.72 -4.04
C LEU A 67 18.84 37.25 -3.87
N GLY A 68 18.59 35.93 -3.75
CA GLY A 68 17.26 35.37 -3.52
C GLY A 68 16.41 35.16 -4.78
N VAL A 69 16.98 35.33 -5.98
CA VAL A 69 16.28 35.04 -7.24
C VAL A 69 16.04 33.53 -7.36
N ALA A 70 14.80 33.14 -7.64
CA ALA A 70 14.36 31.74 -7.74
C ALA A 70 14.55 30.94 -6.43
N LYS A 71 14.39 31.59 -5.27
CA LYS A 71 14.33 30.91 -3.99
C LYS A 71 13.03 30.11 -3.91
N GLU A 72 13.13 28.81 -3.66
CA GLU A 72 11.96 27.94 -3.47
C GLU A 72 11.13 28.47 -2.28
N THR A 73 9.90 28.88 -2.58
CA THR A 73 8.88 29.27 -1.59
C THR A 73 7.93 28.13 -1.26
N ASP A 74 7.98 27.05 -2.03
CA ASP A 74 7.06 25.92 -1.89
C ASP A 74 7.35 25.16 -0.59
N GLU A 75 6.30 24.97 0.20
CA GLU A 75 6.35 24.04 1.32
C GLU A 75 6.53 22.62 0.80
N TYR A 76 7.39 21.84 1.46
CA TYR A 76 7.63 20.45 1.10
C TYR A 76 6.79 19.50 1.94
N ILE A 77 6.16 18.52 1.31
CA ILE A 77 5.29 17.53 1.94
C ILE A 77 5.98 16.15 1.85
N CYS A 78 5.98 15.41 2.96
CA CYS A 78 6.40 14.02 3.01
C CYS A 78 5.22 13.09 2.71
N LEU A 79 5.35 12.24 1.70
CA LEU A 79 4.37 11.24 1.32
C LEU A 79 4.90 9.85 1.66
N GLN A 80 4.12 9.07 2.41
CA GLN A 80 4.39 7.65 2.61
C GLN A 80 3.75 6.85 1.46
N LEU A 81 4.55 6.00 0.84
CA LEU A 81 4.13 5.04 -0.18
C LEU A 81 3.94 3.66 0.47
N THR A 82 2.76 3.07 0.30
CA THR A 82 2.45 1.72 0.79
C THR A 82 2.02 0.82 -0.36
N PHE A 83 2.80 -0.22 -0.61
CA PHE A 83 2.67 -1.07 -1.78
C PHE A 83 1.61 -2.18 -1.57
N PRO A 84 0.91 -2.62 -2.63
CA PRO A 84 0.01 -3.76 -2.54
C PRO A 84 0.79 -5.05 -2.29
N ALA A 85 0.21 -6.00 -1.55
CA ALA A 85 0.88 -7.25 -1.16
C ALA A 85 1.30 -8.19 -2.32
N ARG A 86 0.85 -7.91 -3.55
CA ARG A 86 1.27 -8.63 -4.76
C ARG A 86 1.41 -7.64 -5.92
N THR A 87 2.64 -7.41 -6.38
CA THR A 87 2.98 -6.61 -7.56
C THR A 87 4.29 -7.12 -8.18
N GLN A 88 4.36 -7.15 -9.51
CA GLN A 88 5.53 -7.55 -10.31
C GLN A 88 6.08 -6.40 -11.18
N LYS A 89 5.49 -5.20 -11.11
CA LYS A 89 5.83 -4.05 -12.00
C LYS A 89 6.71 -3.00 -11.31
N SER A 90 7.41 -3.36 -10.25
CA SER A 90 8.06 -2.38 -9.36
C SER A 90 9.31 -1.72 -9.97
N ALA A 91 10.10 -2.48 -10.75
CA ALA A 91 11.31 -1.99 -11.43
C ALA A 91 11.01 -0.86 -12.42
N TYR A 92 10.12 -1.13 -13.38
CA TYR A 92 9.68 -0.17 -14.38
C TYR A 92 9.03 1.05 -13.75
N ALA A 93 8.16 0.86 -12.75
CA ALA A 93 7.49 1.96 -12.06
C ALA A 93 8.49 2.90 -11.35
N THR A 94 9.60 2.37 -10.84
CA THR A 94 10.66 3.16 -10.23
C THR A 94 11.41 3.99 -11.27
N GLU A 95 11.78 3.41 -12.42
CA GLU A 95 12.41 4.18 -13.49
C GLU A 95 11.51 5.31 -14.01
N GLN A 96 10.19 5.03 -14.15
CA GLN A 96 9.21 6.05 -14.53
C GLN A 96 9.11 7.18 -13.51
N LEU A 97 9.26 6.90 -12.21
CA LEU A 97 9.34 7.96 -11.18
C LEU A 97 10.51 8.91 -11.46
N TYR A 98 11.71 8.40 -11.76
CA TYR A 98 12.85 9.28 -12.05
C TYR A 98 12.65 10.12 -13.31
N LEU A 99 12.06 9.54 -14.36
CA LEU A 99 11.72 10.29 -15.57
C LEU A 99 10.70 11.40 -15.28
N LEU A 100 9.72 11.14 -14.42
CA LEU A 100 8.75 12.12 -13.95
C LEU A 100 9.42 13.25 -13.15
N LEU A 101 10.25 12.92 -12.15
CA LEU A 101 10.98 13.92 -11.36
C LEU A 101 11.85 14.82 -12.25
N LYS A 102 12.44 14.25 -13.30
CA LYS A 102 13.17 15.01 -14.32
C LYS A 102 12.25 15.95 -15.09
N SER A 103 11.15 15.49 -15.64
CA SER A 103 10.25 16.35 -16.43
C SER A 103 9.71 17.54 -15.62
N MET A 104 9.43 17.33 -14.33
CA MET A 104 8.91 18.35 -13.42
C MET A 104 9.95 19.40 -13.00
N SER A 105 11.23 19.03 -12.96
CA SER A 105 12.30 19.93 -12.53
C SER A 105 12.73 21.02 -13.53
N GLN A 106 12.11 21.07 -14.72
CA GLN A 106 12.44 22.06 -15.74
C GLN A 106 11.90 23.45 -15.35
N SER A 107 12.80 24.44 -15.25
CA SER A 107 12.45 25.84 -14.96
C SER A 107 11.68 26.47 -16.13
N ARG A 108 10.64 27.26 -15.81
CA ARG A 108 9.75 27.87 -16.82
C ARG A 108 10.00 29.38 -17.02
N GLY A 109 10.78 30.04 -16.14
CA GLY A 109 11.08 31.48 -16.23
C GLY A 109 12.48 31.87 -16.74
N LEU A 110 12.62 33.04 -17.36
CA LEU A 110 13.90 33.59 -17.86
C LEU A 110 14.92 33.86 -16.73
N LEU A 111 14.49 34.51 -15.64
CA LEU A 111 15.35 34.80 -14.48
C LEU A 111 15.74 33.52 -13.72
N GLU A 112 14.82 32.55 -13.64
CA GLU A 112 15.09 31.23 -13.05
C GLU A 112 16.09 30.44 -13.89
N THR A 113 16.01 30.54 -15.21
CA THR A 113 16.96 29.90 -16.13
C THR A 113 18.38 30.43 -15.93
N LEU A 114 18.51 31.73 -15.64
CA LEU A 114 19.80 32.38 -15.35
C LEU A 114 20.31 32.05 -13.93
N ALA A 115 19.42 32.02 -12.94
CA ALA A 115 19.74 31.64 -11.57
C ALA A 115 20.06 30.14 -11.45
N ALA A 116 19.52 29.31 -12.35
CA ALA A 116 19.70 27.87 -12.43
C ALA A 116 19.62 27.17 -11.05
N PRO A 117 18.49 27.32 -10.31
CA PRO A 117 18.32 26.63 -9.04
C PRO A 117 18.32 25.11 -9.24
N LYS A 118 18.86 24.38 -8.25
CA LYS A 118 18.78 22.92 -8.22
C LYS A 118 17.53 22.55 -7.43
N LYS A 119 16.52 22.02 -8.12
CA LYS A 119 15.32 21.48 -7.50
C LYS A 119 15.61 20.09 -6.96
N THR A 120 15.37 19.88 -5.67
CA THR A 120 15.75 18.64 -4.97
C THR A 120 14.53 17.84 -4.57
N TYR A 121 14.61 16.52 -4.74
CA TYR A 121 13.64 15.56 -4.21
C TYR A 121 14.33 14.66 -3.21
N SER A 122 13.64 14.26 -2.14
CA SER A 122 14.18 13.26 -1.20
C SER A 122 13.42 11.96 -1.33
N LEU A 123 14.15 10.87 -1.53
CA LEU A 123 13.66 9.49 -1.59
C LEU A 123 14.26 8.74 -0.40
N GLU A 124 13.42 8.25 0.49
CA GLU A 124 13.86 7.78 1.80
C GLU A 124 13.23 6.42 2.15
N LEU A 125 14.05 5.53 2.71
CA LEU A 125 13.58 4.37 3.46
C LEU A 125 13.78 4.68 4.93
N ALA A 126 12.74 4.58 5.74
CA ALA A 126 12.82 4.81 7.18
C ALA A 126 12.17 3.66 7.95
N SER A 127 12.84 3.17 9.00
CA SER A 127 12.37 2.08 9.83
C SER A 127 12.39 2.45 11.31
N ASN A 128 11.34 2.04 12.03
CA ASN A 128 11.24 2.06 13.49
C ASN A 128 10.40 0.85 13.96
N VAL A 129 10.39 0.55 15.26
CA VAL A 129 9.65 -0.62 15.82
C VAL A 129 8.14 -0.53 15.62
N LYS A 130 7.56 0.67 15.68
CA LYS A 130 6.11 0.87 15.67
C LYS A 130 5.51 0.75 14.26
N ASP A 131 6.18 1.37 13.30
CA ASP A 131 5.71 1.56 11.95
C ASP A 131 6.37 0.59 10.96
N GLY A 132 7.48 -0.08 11.32
CA GLY A 132 8.23 -0.93 10.40
C GLY A 132 8.93 -0.11 9.30
N ILE A 133 9.25 -0.77 8.19
CA ILE A 133 9.97 -0.16 7.06
C ILE A 133 8.99 0.57 6.15
N ARG A 134 9.24 1.87 5.93
CA ARG A 134 8.41 2.77 5.12
C ARG A 134 9.19 3.40 3.98
N TYR A 135 8.53 3.53 2.85
CA TYR A 135 8.97 4.35 1.72
C TYR A 135 8.41 5.75 1.86
N ILE A 136 9.27 6.75 1.85
CA ILE A 136 8.91 8.15 2.04
C ILE A 136 9.49 8.95 0.88
N ILE A 137 8.67 9.76 0.23
CA ILE A 137 9.10 10.72 -0.79
C ILE A 137 8.75 12.12 -0.30
N ARG A 138 9.72 13.04 -0.33
CA ARG A 138 9.51 14.46 -0.03
C ARG A 138 9.49 15.27 -1.32
N LEU A 139 8.36 15.93 -1.57
CA LEU A 139 8.08 16.70 -2.79
C LEU A 139 7.61 18.11 -2.45
N PRO A 140 7.80 19.09 -3.34
CA PRO A 140 7.12 20.38 -3.25
C PRO A 140 5.59 20.19 -3.26
N SER A 141 4.88 20.96 -2.45
CA SER A 141 3.41 20.92 -2.33
C SER A 141 2.69 21.10 -3.66
N SER A 142 3.23 21.95 -4.55
CA SER A 142 2.72 22.19 -5.91
C SER A 142 2.73 20.96 -6.82
N GLU A 143 3.52 19.93 -6.48
CA GLU A 143 3.76 18.76 -7.33
C GLU A 143 3.11 17.48 -6.79
N VAL A 144 2.65 17.49 -5.54
CA VAL A 144 2.10 16.31 -4.85
C VAL A 144 0.98 15.65 -5.64
N GLU A 145 0.03 16.43 -6.16
CA GLU A 145 -1.13 15.88 -6.90
C GLU A 145 -0.68 15.19 -8.20
N THR A 146 0.15 15.87 -9.00
CA THR A 146 0.63 15.34 -10.29
C THR A 146 1.45 14.07 -10.09
N VAL A 147 2.37 14.06 -9.12
CA VAL A 147 3.19 12.88 -8.84
C VAL A 147 2.33 11.73 -8.31
N SER A 148 1.38 12.01 -7.43
CA SER A 148 0.50 10.98 -6.86
C SER A 148 -0.38 10.32 -7.93
N GLN A 149 -1.03 11.10 -8.78
CA GLN A 149 -1.86 10.58 -9.87
C GLN A 149 -1.04 9.74 -10.86
N THR A 150 0.16 10.22 -11.22
CA THR A 150 1.03 9.50 -12.16
C THR A 150 1.52 8.19 -11.55
N LEU A 151 1.94 8.18 -10.28
CA LEU A 151 2.34 6.96 -9.58
C LEU A 151 1.21 5.93 -9.48
N LEU A 152 -0.02 6.37 -9.20
CA LEU A 152 -1.19 5.50 -9.17
C LEU A 152 -1.49 4.88 -10.55
N SER A 153 -1.20 5.59 -11.64
CA SER A 153 -1.38 5.08 -13.00
C SER A 153 -0.39 3.95 -13.35
N PHE A 154 0.87 4.08 -12.91
CA PHE A 154 1.89 3.04 -13.11
C PHE A 154 1.73 1.86 -12.17
N MET A 155 1.16 2.11 -10.97
CA MET A 155 1.02 1.11 -9.93
C MET A 155 -0.38 1.13 -9.29
N PRO A 156 -1.36 0.45 -9.93
CA PRO A 156 -2.69 0.32 -9.36
C PRO A 156 -2.65 -0.37 -7.98
N GLY A 157 -3.28 0.25 -6.98
CA GLY A 157 -3.32 -0.25 -5.60
C GLY A 157 -2.19 0.22 -4.70
N LEU A 158 -1.28 1.07 -5.20
CA LEU A 158 -0.38 1.87 -4.37
C LEU A 158 -1.21 2.82 -3.49
N LYS A 159 -0.92 2.88 -2.19
CA LYS A 159 -1.52 3.88 -1.29
C LYS A 159 -0.50 4.97 -1.02
N ILE A 160 -0.93 6.22 -1.20
CA ILE A 160 -0.11 7.41 -0.98
C ILE A 160 -0.79 8.24 0.11
N LYS A 161 -0.07 8.54 1.19
CA LYS A 161 -0.61 9.35 2.30
C LYS A 161 0.40 10.40 2.75
N PRO A 162 -0.01 11.65 2.99
CA PRO A 162 0.85 12.63 3.64
C PRO A 162 1.14 12.18 5.08
N VAL A 163 2.39 12.29 5.50
CA VAL A 163 2.85 11.90 6.83
C VAL A 163 3.72 12.98 7.46
N LYS A 164 3.73 13.03 8.79
CA LYS A 164 4.69 13.86 9.52
C LYS A 164 6.10 13.31 9.33
N ASP A 165 7.07 14.21 9.35
CA ASP A 165 8.48 13.85 9.24
C ASP A 165 8.92 12.95 10.41
N TYR A 166 9.50 11.78 10.10
CA TYR A 166 9.94 10.82 11.11
C TYR A 166 11.12 11.34 11.96
N LEU A 167 11.78 12.43 11.53
CA LEU A 167 12.86 13.07 12.26
C LEU A 167 12.40 13.78 13.54
N SER A 168 11.10 13.99 13.74
CA SER A 168 10.58 14.59 14.98
C SER A 168 10.93 13.77 16.23
N VAL A 169 11.17 12.46 16.06
CA VAL A 169 11.44 11.49 17.13
C VAL A 169 12.92 11.46 17.55
N LEU A 170 13.82 12.14 16.82
CA LEU A 170 15.28 12.12 17.08
C LEU A 170 15.71 12.88 18.35
N SER A 171 14.78 13.53 19.05
CA SER A 171 15.10 14.34 20.23
C SER A 171 15.47 13.44 21.42
N GLY A 172 16.74 13.47 21.83
CA GLY A 172 17.24 12.72 23.00
C GLY A 172 17.92 11.38 22.70
N THR A 173 18.04 10.98 21.44
CA THR A 173 18.78 9.78 21.01
C THR A 173 20.19 10.11 20.52
N SER A 174 21.14 9.18 20.63
CA SER A 174 22.45 9.33 19.98
C SER A 174 22.30 9.08 18.48
N VAL A 175 22.82 9.99 17.65
CA VAL A 175 22.63 9.96 16.19
C VAL A 175 23.96 9.86 15.47
N GLY A 176 24.07 8.90 14.55
CA GLY A 176 25.16 8.79 13.59
C GLY A 176 24.63 8.97 12.17
N VAL A 177 25.24 9.86 11.39
CA VAL A 177 24.98 10.02 9.96
C VAL A 177 26.26 9.83 9.19
N ILE A 178 26.22 9.00 8.16
CA ILE A 178 27.30 8.81 7.21
C ILE A 178 26.80 9.12 5.79
N GLU A 179 27.72 9.57 4.94
CA GLU A 179 27.43 9.89 3.55
C GLU A 179 28.25 8.97 2.63
N LEU A 180 27.60 8.41 1.61
CA LEU A 180 28.22 7.53 0.63
C LEU A 180 28.54 8.31 -0.65
N ASN A 181 29.78 8.18 -1.12
CA ASN A 181 30.28 8.80 -2.35
C ASN A 181 30.83 7.74 -3.31
N LEU A 182 30.95 8.09 -4.59
CA LEU A 182 31.63 7.26 -5.58
C LEU A 182 33.15 7.29 -5.35
N GLY A 183 33.77 6.10 -5.35
CA GLY A 183 35.21 5.95 -5.15
C GLY A 183 36.05 6.39 -6.35
N PHE A 184 35.53 6.20 -7.56
CA PHE A 184 36.18 6.53 -8.83
C PHE A 184 35.36 7.55 -9.64
N ASP A 185 35.84 7.96 -10.83
CA ASP A 185 35.15 8.95 -11.66
C ASP A 185 33.66 8.58 -11.85
N TYR A 186 32.76 9.55 -11.65
CA TYR A 186 31.32 9.31 -11.69
C TYR A 186 30.81 8.78 -13.03
N VAL A 187 31.60 8.87 -14.10
CA VAL A 187 31.27 8.33 -15.42
C VAL A 187 31.32 6.79 -15.43
N LEU A 188 32.06 6.18 -14.51
CA LEU A 188 32.08 4.72 -14.34
C LEU A 188 30.79 4.23 -13.66
N PRO A 189 30.16 3.16 -14.17
CA PRO A 189 28.91 2.65 -13.63
C PRO A 189 29.09 1.75 -12.40
N LEU A 190 28.12 1.83 -11.49
CA LEU A 190 27.86 0.80 -10.49
C LEU A 190 27.36 -0.48 -11.17
N LYS A 191 27.33 -1.58 -10.42
CA LYS A 191 26.87 -2.87 -10.94
C LYS A 191 25.36 -2.82 -11.16
N GLU A 192 24.93 -3.06 -12.40
CA GLU A 192 23.52 -3.11 -12.76
C GLU A 192 22.88 -4.42 -12.28
N LEU A 193 21.78 -4.34 -11.53
CA LEU A 193 21.11 -5.49 -10.92
C LEU A 193 19.85 -5.87 -11.73
N LYS A 194 20.05 -6.28 -13.01
CA LYS A 194 18.97 -6.66 -13.94
C LYS A 194 18.09 -7.85 -13.50
N VAL A 195 18.41 -8.52 -12.40
CA VAL A 195 17.77 -9.78 -11.98
C VAL A 195 16.94 -9.58 -10.70
N LEU A 196 15.92 -8.71 -10.78
CA LEU A 196 14.88 -8.62 -9.73
C LEU A 196 14.02 -9.89 -9.63
N GLY A 197 14.17 -10.82 -10.58
CA GLY A 197 13.41 -12.07 -10.65
C GLY A 197 13.83 -13.15 -9.63
N GLU A 198 15.06 -13.11 -9.10
CA GLU A 198 15.55 -14.13 -8.15
C GLU A 198 15.65 -13.59 -6.72
N HIS A 199 16.29 -12.42 -6.54
CA HIS A 199 16.41 -11.73 -5.25
C HIS A 199 16.30 -10.23 -5.45
N ASP A 200 15.47 -9.57 -4.63
CA ASP A 200 15.29 -8.12 -4.68
C ASP A 200 16.47 -7.42 -3.94
N PRO A 201 17.27 -6.55 -4.61
CA PRO A 201 18.39 -5.83 -4.00
C PRO A 201 18.01 -4.96 -2.81
N ILE A 202 16.75 -4.50 -2.74
CA ILE A 202 16.27 -3.71 -1.61
C ILE A 202 16.26 -4.54 -0.32
N ALA A 203 16.20 -5.88 -0.44
CA ALA A 203 16.27 -6.79 0.69
C ALA A 203 17.63 -6.70 1.41
N TYR A 204 18.74 -6.44 0.70
CA TYR A 204 20.06 -6.27 1.32
C TYR A 204 20.08 -5.09 2.28
N ILE A 205 19.47 -3.97 1.88
CA ILE A 205 19.38 -2.75 2.69
C ILE A 205 18.34 -2.94 3.80
N THR A 206 17.12 -3.33 3.45
CA THR A 206 15.98 -3.45 4.38
C THR A 206 16.17 -4.52 5.44
N GLY A 207 16.92 -5.60 5.15
CA GLY A 207 17.29 -6.62 6.13
C GLY A 207 18.09 -6.05 7.31
N ASN A 208 18.90 -5.01 7.09
CA ASN A 208 19.67 -4.31 8.12
C ASN A 208 18.86 -3.22 8.85
N MET A 209 17.61 -2.97 8.45
CA MET A 209 16.70 -2.01 9.08
C MET A 209 15.72 -2.68 10.06
N ARG A 210 15.97 -3.93 10.44
CA ARG A 210 15.12 -4.76 11.31
C ARG A 210 15.69 -4.88 12.74
N LYS A 211 14.91 -5.49 13.63
CA LYS A 211 15.28 -5.74 15.05
C LYS A 211 15.78 -4.45 15.74
N LEU A 212 14.95 -3.42 15.65
CA LEU A 212 15.20 -2.10 16.22
C LEU A 212 14.79 -2.09 17.71
N GLY A 213 15.48 -1.31 18.53
CA GLY A 213 15.01 -0.94 19.87
C GLY A 213 13.84 0.05 19.80
N SER A 214 13.11 0.25 20.91
CA SER A 214 11.86 1.03 20.93
C SER A 214 11.99 2.49 20.44
N LYS A 215 13.18 3.10 20.54
CA LYS A 215 13.50 4.44 20.00
C LYS A 215 14.55 4.42 18.87
N ASP A 216 14.94 3.24 18.40
CA ASP A 216 15.90 3.14 17.31
C ASP A 216 15.22 3.56 15.99
N ILE A 217 15.94 4.35 15.21
CA ILE A 217 15.55 4.73 13.84
C ILE A 217 16.71 4.42 12.93
N VAL A 218 16.40 3.74 11.82
CA VAL A 218 17.35 3.56 10.72
C VAL A 218 16.74 4.17 9.47
N ALA A 219 17.50 5.00 8.76
CA ALA A 219 17.03 5.57 7.51
C ALA A 219 18.12 5.62 6.43
N LEU A 220 17.71 5.33 5.19
CA LEU A 220 18.45 5.64 3.98
C LEU A 220 17.79 6.87 3.34
N GLN A 221 18.59 7.88 3.01
CA GLN A 221 18.15 9.08 2.30
C GLN A 221 18.93 9.24 1.01
N ALA A 222 18.23 9.36 -0.11
CA ALA A 222 18.77 9.78 -1.39
C ALA A 222 18.15 11.12 -1.78
N VAL A 223 18.93 12.21 -1.63
CA VAL A 223 18.54 13.53 -2.14
C VAL A 223 18.99 13.63 -3.59
N VAL A 224 18.06 13.83 -4.51
CA VAL A 224 18.30 13.75 -5.96
C VAL A 224 17.95 15.06 -6.65
N THR A 225 18.77 15.47 -7.62
CA THR A 225 18.44 16.53 -8.58
C THR A 225 18.83 16.08 -9.99
N PRO A 226 17.99 16.33 -11.01
CA PRO A 226 18.35 16.02 -12.39
C PRO A 226 19.52 16.86 -12.90
N VAL A 227 20.40 16.23 -13.69
CA VAL A 227 21.56 16.90 -14.29
C VAL A 227 21.14 17.60 -15.58
N TYR A 228 21.26 18.93 -15.59
CA TYR A 228 21.10 19.77 -16.78
C TYR A 228 22.37 20.56 -17.12
N LYS A 229 22.45 21.04 -18.36
CA LYS A 229 23.54 21.89 -18.84
C LYS A 229 23.67 23.18 -18.04
N ASN A 230 22.56 23.76 -17.60
CA ASN A 230 22.53 25.05 -16.90
C ASN A 230 22.88 24.89 -15.42
N THR A 231 22.37 23.85 -14.75
CA THR A 231 22.63 23.58 -13.32
C THR A 231 23.97 22.88 -13.08
N HIS A 232 24.44 22.08 -14.05
CA HIS A 232 25.66 21.26 -13.96
C HIS A 232 26.58 21.44 -15.18
N PRO A 233 27.10 22.66 -15.44
CA PRO A 233 27.92 22.92 -16.62
C PRO A 233 29.26 22.17 -16.59
N GLY A 234 29.81 21.89 -15.41
CA GLY A 234 31.03 21.08 -15.25
C GLY A 234 30.82 19.63 -15.67
N VAL A 235 29.78 18.99 -15.11
CA VAL A 235 29.39 17.62 -15.44
C VAL A 235 29.09 17.49 -16.94
N SER A 236 28.31 18.43 -17.49
CA SER A 236 27.93 18.42 -18.91
C SER A 236 29.13 18.54 -19.87
N ARG A 237 30.14 19.35 -19.51
CA ARG A 237 31.39 19.46 -20.30
C ARG A 237 32.19 18.17 -20.24
N ARG A 238 32.30 17.55 -19.05
CA ARG A 238 33.01 16.29 -18.87
C ARG A 238 32.33 15.15 -19.63
N VAL A 239 31.00 15.00 -19.52
CA VAL A 239 30.22 14.02 -20.28
C VAL A 239 30.43 14.20 -21.79
N ARG A 240 30.35 15.43 -22.31
CA ARG A 240 30.62 15.71 -23.73
C ARG A 240 32.04 15.31 -24.13
N SER A 241 33.03 15.61 -23.29
CA SER A 241 34.43 15.26 -23.56
C SER A 241 34.65 13.75 -23.64
N ILE A 242 34.01 12.97 -22.75
CA ILE A 242 34.11 11.51 -22.76
C ILE A 242 33.39 10.94 -23.98
N ARG A 243 32.16 11.37 -24.26
CA ARG A 243 31.42 10.94 -25.47
C ARG A 243 32.20 11.22 -26.75
N HIS A 244 32.83 12.38 -26.85
CA HIS A 244 33.67 12.71 -28.01
C HIS A 244 34.89 11.79 -28.14
N ARG A 245 35.52 11.37 -27.03
CA ARG A 245 36.64 10.41 -27.07
C ARG A 245 36.19 9.01 -27.46
N ILE A 246 35.06 8.55 -26.92
CA ILE A 246 34.44 7.26 -27.30
C ILE A 246 34.12 7.26 -28.80
N ALA A 247 33.54 8.35 -29.31
CA ALA A 247 33.23 8.49 -30.74
C ALA A 247 34.47 8.49 -31.65
N LEU A 248 35.62 8.92 -31.12
CA LEU A 248 36.92 8.91 -31.81
C LEU A 248 37.75 7.63 -31.52
N ASN A 249 37.18 6.63 -30.85
CA ASN A 249 37.85 5.40 -30.43
C ASN A 249 39.19 5.63 -29.69
N LYS A 250 39.23 6.68 -28.84
CA LYS A 250 40.40 7.05 -28.04
C LYS A 250 40.30 6.48 -26.63
N GLU A 251 41.40 5.93 -26.14
CA GLU A 251 41.56 5.38 -24.78
C GLU A 251 41.01 6.31 -23.69
N ILE A 252 40.05 5.86 -22.87
CA ILE A 252 39.45 6.70 -21.81
C ILE A 252 39.98 6.40 -20.41
N ALA A 253 40.44 5.18 -20.09
CA ALA A 253 40.77 4.77 -18.72
C ALA A 253 41.84 5.65 -18.08
N SER A 254 42.87 6.04 -18.83
CA SER A 254 43.92 6.97 -18.36
C SER A 254 43.40 8.34 -17.90
N LYS A 255 42.18 8.71 -18.29
CA LYS A 255 41.53 9.97 -17.86
C LYS A 255 40.43 9.77 -16.81
N LEU A 256 40.06 8.55 -16.43
CA LEU A 256 38.98 8.24 -15.47
C LEU A 256 39.47 8.20 -14.00
N THR A 257 40.49 8.98 -13.67
CA THR A 257 40.98 9.09 -12.30
C THR A 257 40.06 9.95 -11.44
N ALA A 258 39.78 9.48 -10.22
CA ALA A 258 39.01 10.26 -9.25
C ALA A 258 39.72 11.59 -8.96
N ARG A 259 39.03 12.71 -9.21
CA ARG A 259 39.52 14.03 -8.82
C ARG A 259 39.32 14.23 -7.31
N ASN A 260 40.22 13.66 -6.50
CA ASN A 260 40.38 14.04 -5.10
C ASN A 260 41.44 15.13 -5.01
N ILE A 261 41.00 16.39 -5.12
CA ILE A 261 41.89 17.54 -5.02
C ILE A 261 41.86 18.03 -3.56
N SER A 262 42.93 17.78 -2.81
CA SER A 262 43.09 18.31 -1.46
C SER A 262 43.33 19.82 -1.51
N ILE A 263 42.81 20.58 -0.53
CA ILE A 263 43.08 22.03 -0.40
C ILE A 263 44.58 22.29 -0.37
N GLY A 264 45.35 21.41 0.29
CA GLY A 264 46.81 21.49 0.31
C GLY A 264 47.43 21.36 -1.09
N SER A 265 46.91 20.49 -1.95
CA SER A 265 47.42 20.36 -3.31
C SER A 265 46.94 21.50 -4.23
N VAL A 266 45.79 22.12 -3.97
CA VAL A 266 45.37 23.35 -4.69
C VAL A 266 46.26 24.53 -4.33
N LEU A 267 46.53 24.76 -3.04
CA LEU A 267 47.39 25.86 -2.60
C LEU A 267 48.83 25.64 -3.08
N LEU A 268 49.33 24.41 -3.00
CA LEU A 268 50.63 24.02 -3.55
C LEU A 268 50.66 24.22 -5.08
N GLN A 269 49.61 23.81 -5.81
CA GLN A 269 49.51 24.05 -7.24
C GLN A 269 49.38 25.53 -7.57
N ALA A 270 48.63 26.33 -6.82
CA ALA A 270 48.53 27.77 -7.04
C ALA A 270 49.88 28.47 -6.86
N PHE A 271 50.75 27.95 -5.98
CA PHE A 271 52.13 28.40 -5.81
C PHE A 271 53.08 27.86 -6.90
N ILE A 272 52.91 26.60 -7.31
CA ILE A 272 53.74 25.94 -8.32
C ILE A 272 53.37 26.36 -9.75
N ILE A 273 52.12 26.70 -10.05
CA ILE A 273 51.64 27.02 -11.40
C ILE A 273 52.41 28.22 -11.99
N PRO A 274 52.61 29.35 -11.29
CA PRO A 274 53.47 30.43 -11.78
C PRO A 274 54.88 29.95 -12.08
N PHE A 275 55.46 29.14 -11.19
CA PHE A 275 56.80 28.57 -11.36
C PHE A 275 56.86 27.57 -12.53
N LYS A 276 55.82 26.76 -12.73
CA LYS A 276 55.71 25.75 -13.80
C LYS A 276 55.47 26.40 -15.15
N ILE A 277 54.69 27.48 -15.19
CA ILE A 277 54.55 28.33 -16.38
C ILE A 277 55.92 28.92 -16.70
N MET A 278 56.58 29.55 -15.73
CA MET A 278 57.91 30.13 -15.89
C MET A 278 58.96 29.11 -16.34
N THR A 279 58.97 27.89 -15.78
CA THR A 279 59.90 26.83 -16.21
C THR A 279 59.53 26.26 -17.57
N THR A 280 58.24 26.08 -17.89
CA THR A 280 57.82 25.63 -19.23
C THR A 280 58.27 26.64 -20.27
N VAL A 281 57.94 27.91 -20.06
CA VAL A 281 58.38 29.08 -20.82
C VAL A 281 59.90 29.06 -20.98
N PHE A 282 60.67 28.96 -19.89
CA PHE A 282 62.13 28.87 -19.93
C PHE A 282 62.67 27.64 -20.70
N THR A 283 62.04 26.47 -20.56
CA THR A 283 62.42 25.26 -21.31
C THR A 283 62.07 25.38 -22.78
N THR A 284 60.92 25.96 -23.14
CA THR A 284 60.51 26.23 -24.52
C THR A 284 61.49 27.21 -25.18
N PHE A 285 61.97 28.22 -24.45
CA PHE A 285 63.00 29.14 -24.94
C PHE A 285 64.32 28.41 -25.25
N PHE A 286 64.81 27.57 -24.33
CA PHE A 286 66.02 26.76 -24.56
C PHE A 286 65.82 25.71 -25.67
N GLU A 287 64.64 25.11 -25.78
CA GLU A 287 64.28 24.18 -26.86
C GLU A 287 64.26 24.89 -28.23
N VAL A 288 63.73 26.11 -28.34
CA VAL A 288 63.80 26.92 -29.58
C VAL A 288 65.23 27.33 -29.90
N LEU A 289 66.00 27.78 -28.90
CA LEU A 289 67.40 28.15 -29.10
C LEU A 289 68.25 26.96 -29.57
N SER A 290 68.02 25.79 -28.98
CA SER A 290 68.70 24.54 -29.40
C SER A 290 68.22 24.02 -30.75
N ALA A 291 66.94 24.18 -31.10
CA ALA A 291 66.40 23.85 -32.41
C ALA A 291 67.00 24.71 -33.53
N VAL A 292 67.15 26.02 -33.29
CA VAL A 292 67.85 26.94 -34.20
C VAL A 292 69.32 26.58 -34.35
N ASN A 293 69.97 26.16 -33.26
CA ASN A 293 71.38 25.75 -33.30
C ASN A 293 71.61 24.37 -33.98
N ARG A 294 70.62 23.47 -33.92
CA ARG A 294 70.71 22.09 -34.45
C ARG A 294 69.99 21.88 -35.78
N ASN A 295 69.29 22.89 -36.32
CA ASN A 295 68.43 22.80 -37.52
C ASN A 295 67.46 21.60 -37.51
N ASP A 296 66.98 21.20 -36.32
CA ASP A 296 65.99 20.12 -36.16
C ASP A 296 64.93 20.53 -35.13
N ILE A 297 63.70 20.09 -35.35
CA ILE A 297 62.55 20.40 -34.51
C ILE A 297 62.56 19.45 -33.29
N PRO A 298 62.42 19.95 -32.06
CA PRO A 298 62.41 19.12 -30.86
C PRO A 298 61.33 18.02 -30.92
N ASP A 299 61.63 16.81 -30.45
CA ASP A 299 60.72 15.65 -30.51
C ASP A 299 59.37 15.88 -29.79
N LYS A 300 59.31 16.79 -28.82
CA LYS A 300 58.05 17.19 -28.16
C LYS A 300 57.13 18.02 -29.06
N TRP A 301 57.68 18.69 -30.06
CA TRP A 301 56.98 19.59 -30.98
C TRP A 301 56.64 18.87 -32.30
N LYS A 302 57.32 17.75 -32.59
CA LYS A 302 56.81 16.75 -33.54
C LYS A 302 55.47 16.27 -33.00
N ALA A 303 54.41 16.43 -33.79
CA ALA A 303 53.04 16.17 -33.36
C ALA A 303 52.85 14.70 -32.93
N ASN A 304 53.10 14.40 -31.66
CA ASN A 304 52.55 13.22 -30.99
C ASN A 304 51.07 13.52 -30.70
N ALA A 305 50.27 13.54 -31.77
CA ALA A 305 48.85 13.32 -31.67
C ALA A 305 48.64 11.97 -31.00
N ASP A 306 47.85 11.93 -29.92
CA ASP A 306 47.32 10.73 -29.26
C ASP A 306 46.95 9.64 -30.31
N LYS A 307 47.90 8.77 -30.69
CA LYS A 307 47.75 7.66 -31.64
C LYS A 307 47.72 6.33 -30.89
N ARG A 308 46.84 6.21 -29.90
CA ARG A 308 46.43 4.90 -29.43
C ARG A 308 44.96 4.75 -29.78
N ASP A 309 44.72 4.15 -30.93
CA ASP A 309 43.42 3.52 -31.20
C ASP A 309 43.21 2.46 -30.11
N SER A 310 42.07 2.50 -29.45
CA SER A 310 41.76 1.61 -28.32
C SER A 310 41.36 0.21 -28.80
N SER A 311 42.27 -0.51 -29.45
CA SER A 311 42.05 -1.92 -29.85
C SER A 311 42.14 -2.91 -28.68
N ASP A 312 42.26 -2.43 -27.44
CA ASP A 312 42.26 -3.24 -26.23
C ASP A 312 40.81 -3.67 -25.86
N PRO A 313 40.52 -4.98 -25.76
CA PRO A 313 39.22 -5.48 -25.31
C PRO A 313 38.73 -4.86 -24.00
N TYR A 314 39.62 -4.60 -23.04
CA TYR A 314 39.25 -4.00 -21.75
C TYR A 314 38.77 -2.54 -21.90
N GLU A 315 39.39 -1.76 -22.78
CA GLU A 315 38.93 -0.41 -23.10
C GLU A 315 37.59 -0.44 -23.84
N SER A 316 37.37 -1.41 -24.72
CA SER A 316 36.07 -1.60 -25.38
C SER A 316 34.95 -1.87 -24.36
N ASP A 317 35.21 -2.72 -23.37
CA ASP A 317 34.24 -3.03 -22.31
C ASP A 317 33.94 -1.79 -21.45
N ILE A 318 34.97 -1.04 -21.03
CA ILE A 318 34.80 0.23 -20.29
C ILE A 318 34.03 1.25 -21.14
N ASN A 319 34.36 1.39 -22.43
CA ASN A 319 33.66 2.28 -23.35
C ASN A 319 32.18 1.92 -23.45
N SER A 320 31.86 0.62 -23.51
CA SER A 320 30.47 0.14 -23.60
C SER A 320 29.69 0.45 -22.31
N SER A 321 30.26 0.18 -21.14
CA SER A 321 29.61 0.37 -19.83
C SER A 321 29.41 1.86 -19.53
N VAL A 322 30.42 2.68 -19.81
CA VAL A 322 30.34 4.14 -19.73
C VAL A 322 29.29 4.69 -20.69
N LYS A 323 29.26 4.21 -21.93
CA LYS A 323 28.26 4.65 -22.92
C LYS A 323 26.84 4.35 -22.44
N GLN A 324 26.58 3.12 -21.97
CA GLN A 324 25.27 2.73 -21.43
C GLN A 324 24.81 3.66 -20.29
N LYS A 325 25.67 3.93 -19.31
CA LYS A 325 25.36 4.88 -18.23
C LYS A 325 25.09 6.29 -18.73
N LEU A 326 25.95 6.79 -19.63
CA LEU A 326 25.84 8.16 -20.13
C LEU A 326 24.63 8.37 -21.05
N ASP A 327 24.10 7.33 -21.68
CA ASP A 327 22.92 7.41 -22.54
C ASP A 327 21.60 7.50 -21.73
N LEU A 328 21.63 7.11 -20.46
CA LEU A 328 20.53 7.27 -19.52
C LEU A 328 20.43 8.68 -18.92
N GLN A 329 19.33 8.96 -18.23
CA GLN A 329 19.16 10.23 -17.52
C GLN A 329 20.03 10.27 -16.27
N LEU A 330 20.86 11.30 -16.15
CA LEU A 330 21.79 11.48 -15.02
C LEU A 330 21.19 12.36 -13.92
N PHE A 331 21.47 12.00 -12.67
CA PHE A 331 21.07 12.68 -11.44
C PHE A 331 22.30 12.93 -10.57
N GLU A 332 22.39 14.10 -9.96
CA GLU A 332 23.27 14.33 -8.82
C GLU A 332 22.56 13.82 -7.57
N VAL A 333 23.26 13.01 -6.77
CA VAL A 333 22.68 12.29 -5.64
C VAL A 333 23.54 12.49 -4.40
N SER A 334 22.92 12.86 -3.28
CA SER A 334 23.53 12.78 -1.95
C SER A 334 22.91 11.61 -1.19
N MET A 335 23.66 10.52 -1.04
CA MET A 335 23.22 9.31 -0.35
C MET A 335 23.72 9.31 1.09
N ARG A 336 22.79 9.17 2.04
CA ARG A 336 23.10 9.24 3.48
C ARG A 336 22.42 8.12 4.23
N LEU A 337 23.11 7.58 5.22
CA LEU A 337 22.60 6.58 6.14
C LEU A 337 22.55 7.22 7.53
N LEU A 338 21.40 7.10 8.18
CA LEU A 338 21.12 7.55 9.54
C LEU A 338 20.88 6.34 10.43
N VAL A 339 21.55 6.31 11.57
CA VAL A 339 21.17 5.45 12.70
C VAL A 339 21.00 6.35 13.92
N ALA A 340 19.81 6.32 14.50
CA ALA A 340 19.53 6.91 15.80
C ALA A 340 19.24 5.78 16.78
N SER A 341 19.85 5.82 17.97
CA SER A 341 19.65 4.81 19.01
C SER A 341 19.84 5.40 20.40
N ASP A 342 19.16 4.81 21.38
CA ASP A 342 19.39 5.10 22.80
C ASP A 342 20.74 4.56 23.29
N SER A 343 21.32 3.58 22.59
CA SER A 343 22.58 2.92 22.96
C SER A 343 23.73 3.36 22.05
N PRO A 344 24.57 4.32 22.46
CA PRO A 344 25.67 4.83 21.61
C PRO A 344 26.69 3.75 21.23
N LYS A 345 26.83 2.69 22.03
CA LYS A 345 27.71 1.55 21.74
C LYS A 345 27.32 0.75 20.50
N LEU A 346 26.03 0.73 20.14
CA LEU A 346 25.51 -0.03 18.98
C LEU A 346 25.59 0.77 17.68
N LEU A 347 25.82 2.09 17.75
CA LEU A 347 25.83 2.96 16.57
C LEU A 347 26.88 2.56 15.52
N PRO A 348 28.18 2.33 15.87
CA PRO A 348 29.17 1.97 14.86
C PRO A 348 28.86 0.63 14.20
N GLN A 349 28.45 -0.37 15.00
CA GLN A 349 28.10 -1.70 14.49
C GLN A 349 26.92 -1.65 13.50
N ARG A 350 25.86 -0.89 13.82
CA ARG A 350 24.71 -0.72 12.91
C ARG A 350 25.08 0.06 11.66
N LEU A 351 25.91 1.09 11.77
CA LEU A 351 26.38 1.85 10.61
C LEU A 351 27.24 0.99 9.69
N GLU A 352 28.16 0.19 10.22
CA GLU A 352 28.98 -0.76 9.44
C GLU A 352 28.12 -1.81 8.73
N ALA A 353 27.11 -2.38 9.41
CA ALA A 353 26.18 -3.33 8.81
C ALA A 353 25.34 -2.70 7.68
N LEU A 354 24.96 -1.42 7.81
CA LEU A 354 24.30 -0.70 6.72
C LEU A 354 25.26 -0.39 5.58
N ILE A 355 26.52 -0.01 5.84
CA ILE A 355 27.52 0.21 4.79
C ILE A 355 27.76 -1.07 3.99
N SER A 356 27.92 -2.22 4.66
CA SER A 356 28.18 -3.49 3.98
C SER A 356 27.01 -3.93 3.10
N SER A 357 25.78 -3.53 3.41
CA SER A 357 24.62 -3.77 2.55
C SER A 357 24.71 -3.12 1.16
N PHE A 358 25.63 -2.17 0.97
CA PHE A 358 25.88 -1.52 -0.32
C PHE A 358 26.99 -2.20 -1.17
N GLU A 359 27.69 -3.20 -0.64
CA GLU A 359 28.72 -3.93 -1.39
C GLU A 359 28.19 -4.59 -2.68
N PRO A 360 26.98 -5.21 -2.71
CA PRO A 360 26.44 -5.83 -3.93
C PRO A 360 26.27 -4.88 -5.13
N PHE A 361 26.19 -3.57 -4.89
CA PHE A 361 26.07 -2.54 -5.95
C PHE A 361 27.43 -2.13 -6.53
N SER A 362 28.55 -2.57 -5.94
CA SER A 362 29.88 -2.26 -6.45
C SER A 362 30.22 -3.12 -7.68
N SER A 363 30.82 -2.50 -8.69
CA SER A 363 31.38 -3.16 -9.87
C SER A 363 32.91 -3.29 -9.74
N SER A 364 33.55 -3.99 -10.68
CA SER A 364 35.02 -4.02 -10.74
C SER A 364 35.65 -2.65 -10.99
N GLN A 365 34.88 -1.70 -11.53
CA GLN A 365 35.35 -0.37 -11.94
C GLN A 365 34.88 0.74 -10.99
N GLN A 366 33.83 0.52 -10.20
CA GLN A 366 33.23 1.52 -9.33
C GLN A 366 32.76 0.93 -8.00
N ARG A 367 32.87 1.71 -6.93
CA ARG A 367 32.37 1.32 -5.60
C ARG A 367 31.84 2.52 -4.83
N LEU A 368 31.04 2.25 -3.81
CA LEU A 368 30.64 3.25 -2.83
C LEU A 368 31.64 3.30 -1.68
N ILE A 369 32.04 4.50 -1.28
CA ILE A 369 32.96 4.75 -0.17
C ILE A 369 32.32 5.72 0.82
N VAL A 370 32.66 5.58 2.10
CA VAL A 370 32.23 6.51 3.14
C VAL A 370 33.00 7.83 2.98
N SER A 371 32.25 8.94 2.90
CA SER A 371 32.79 10.29 2.85
C SER A 371 33.47 10.64 4.18
N ARG A 372 34.75 11.01 4.14
CA ARG A 372 35.47 11.52 5.32
C ARG A 372 35.41 13.06 5.30
N PRO A 373 34.98 13.72 6.40
CA PRO A 373 35.01 15.18 6.46
C PRO A 373 36.45 15.68 6.31
N GLY A 374 36.62 16.75 5.53
CA GLY A 374 37.92 17.39 5.35
C GLY A 374 38.40 18.10 6.63
N MET A 375 39.72 18.24 6.77
CA MET A 375 40.43 18.78 7.95
C MET A 375 39.96 20.17 8.43
N LEU A 376 39.26 20.94 7.59
CA LEU A 376 38.76 22.30 7.85
C LEU A 376 37.24 22.38 8.09
N SER A 377 36.52 21.25 8.10
CA SER A 377 35.08 21.22 8.38
C SER A 377 34.82 21.30 9.88
N LYS A 378 34.72 22.51 10.44
CA LYS A 378 34.19 22.71 11.81
C LYS A 378 32.68 22.38 11.83
N GLY A 379 32.30 21.36 12.61
CA GLY A 379 30.92 20.98 12.93
C GLY A 379 30.31 19.89 12.03
N ASP A 380 29.50 19.00 12.62
CA ASP A 380 28.75 17.92 11.97
C ASP A 380 27.58 18.45 11.11
N LYS A 381 27.90 19.28 10.11
CA LYS A 381 26.94 19.79 9.11
C LYS A 381 26.21 18.68 8.36
N ILE A 382 26.70 17.44 8.42
CA ILE A 382 26.06 16.29 7.79
C ILE A 382 24.69 15.97 8.41
N ILE A 383 24.52 16.17 9.72
CA ILE A 383 23.24 15.94 10.42
C ILE A 383 22.22 17.02 10.00
N GLU A 384 22.64 18.28 9.95
CA GLU A 384 21.81 19.38 9.45
C GLU A 384 21.39 19.13 7.98
N ARG A 385 22.34 18.73 7.13
CA ARG A 385 22.03 18.39 5.73
C ARG A 385 21.05 17.23 5.61
N PHE A 386 21.14 16.23 6.49
CA PHE A 386 20.17 15.13 6.54
C PHE A 386 18.77 15.63 6.91
N LYS A 387 18.66 16.50 7.92
CA LYS A 387 17.40 17.09 8.36
C LYS A 387 16.77 17.99 7.29
N ASP A 388 17.57 18.84 6.67
CA ASP A 388 17.09 19.80 5.68
C ASP A 388 16.89 19.16 4.29
N ARG A 389 17.42 17.95 4.07
CA ARG A 389 17.51 17.25 2.77
C ARG A 389 18.17 18.09 1.69
N THR A 390 19.23 18.78 2.06
CA THR A 390 20.01 19.58 1.12
C THR A 390 21.03 18.71 0.40
N LEU A 391 21.42 19.08 -0.83
CA LEU A 391 22.52 18.42 -1.53
C LEU A 391 23.86 18.72 -0.86
N THR A 392 24.80 17.79 -0.97
CA THR A 392 26.17 18.01 -0.49
C THR A 392 26.89 18.99 -1.42
N PRO A 393 27.51 20.06 -0.87
CA PRO A 393 28.22 21.03 -1.69
C PRO A 393 29.57 20.46 -2.16
N HIS A 394 29.76 20.44 -3.48
CA HIS A 394 30.98 19.95 -4.12
C HIS A 394 31.83 21.13 -4.61
N ALA A 395 32.78 21.59 -3.78
CA ALA A 395 33.73 22.65 -4.16
C ALA A 395 35.01 22.09 -4.80
N LEU A 396 35.55 20.99 -4.26
CA LEU A 396 36.84 20.41 -4.66
C LEU A 396 36.77 18.94 -5.07
N ASN A 397 35.78 18.21 -4.53
CA ASN A 397 35.50 16.82 -4.88
C ASN A 397 34.49 16.76 -6.04
N GLN A 398 34.49 15.66 -6.77
CA GLN A 398 33.45 15.41 -7.78
C GLN A 398 32.06 15.23 -7.13
N PRO A 399 30.98 15.65 -7.81
CA PRO A 399 29.63 15.27 -7.42
C PRO A 399 29.39 13.78 -7.65
N THR A 400 28.56 13.17 -6.81
CA THR A 400 28.08 11.81 -7.02
C THR A 400 26.98 11.85 -8.10
N ILE A 401 27.29 11.35 -9.29
CA ILE A 401 26.36 11.31 -10.42
C ILE A 401 25.99 9.86 -10.72
N LEU A 402 24.70 9.56 -10.67
CA LEU A 402 24.12 8.25 -10.98
C LEU A 402 23.15 8.38 -12.16
N SER A 403 23.05 7.34 -12.96
CA SER A 403 21.98 7.18 -13.95
C SER A 403 20.65 6.82 -13.28
N SER A 404 19.55 6.99 -14.00
CA SER A 404 18.21 6.59 -13.53
C SER A 404 18.12 5.10 -13.19
N SER A 405 18.86 4.24 -13.90
CA SER A 405 18.93 2.80 -13.63
C SER A 405 19.75 2.51 -12.37
N GLU A 406 20.96 3.06 -12.22
CA GLU A 406 21.77 2.88 -10.99
C GLU A 406 21.04 3.41 -9.74
N LEU A 407 20.31 4.51 -9.89
CA LEU A 407 19.52 5.08 -8.80
C LEU A 407 18.27 4.25 -8.51
N ALA A 408 17.66 3.63 -9.52
CA ALA A 408 16.61 2.64 -9.33
C ALA A 408 17.12 1.39 -8.62
N ASP A 409 18.31 0.89 -8.93
CA ASP A 409 18.88 -0.27 -8.23
C ASP A 409 19.08 0.02 -6.72
N ILE A 410 19.50 1.24 -6.37
CA ILE A 410 19.72 1.65 -4.97
C ILE A 410 18.40 1.97 -4.24
N TYR A 411 17.46 2.61 -4.91
CA TYR A 411 16.13 2.92 -4.40
C TYR A 411 15.08 2.57 -5.46
N HIS A 412 14.49 1.39 -5.33
CA HIS A 412 13.32 0.97 -6.08
C HIS A 412 12.17 0.50 -5.20
N PHE A 413 10.99 0.60 -5.81
CA PHE A 413 9.79 0.02 -5.28
C PHE A 413 9.97 -1.50 -5.13
N PRO A 414 9.46 -2.10 -4.04
CA PRO A 414 9.70 -3.50 -3.77
C PRO A 414 8.89 -4.37 -4.74
N ASP A 415 9.53 -5.39 -5.32
CA ASP A 415 8.78 -6.48 -5.94
C ASP A 415 8.22 -7.36 -4.82
N THR A 416 7.00 -7.09 -4.37
CA THR A 416 6.37 -7.86 -3.27
C THR A 416 6.17 -9.35 -3.56
N SER A 417 6.34 -9.81 -4.81
CA SER A 417 6.30 -11.25 -5.10
C SER A 417 7.61 -11.95 -4.70
N ASN A 418 8.75 -11.25 -4.80
CA ASN A 418 10.07 -11.76 -4.47
C ASN A 418 10.63 -11.23 -3.14
N THR A 419 10.23 -10.02 -2.74
CA THR A 419 10.61 -9.39 -1.47
C THR A 419 9.81 -9.98 -0.33
N LYS A 420 10.42 -10.92 0.38
CA LYS A 420 9.87 -11.52 1.62
C LYS A 420 10.48 -10.89 2.88
N THR A 421 10.73 -9.58 2.86
CA THR A 421 11.21 -8.88 4.06
C THR A 421 10.06 -8.72 5.05
N GLU A 422 10.13 -9.45 6.16
CA GLU A 422 9.28 -9.21 7.32
C GLU A 422 9.42 -7.73 7.77
N ASP A 423 8.34 -7.13 8.26
CA ASP A 423 8.23 -5.71 8.68
C ASP A 423 8.13 -4.66 7.55
N LEU A 424 8.09 -5.08 6.27
CA LEU A 424 7.69 -4.20 5.17
C LEU A 424 6.17 -4.00 5.16
N ILE A 425 5.70 -2.76 5.28
CA ILE A 425 4.26 -2.45 5.26
C ILE A 425 3.69 -2.76 3.87
N SER A 426 2.73 -3.69 3.80
CA SER A 426 1.95 -3.97 2.60
C SER A 426 0.45 -3.87 2.85
N SER A 427 -0.30 -3.38 1.86
CA SER A 427 -1.76 -3.39 1.93
C SER A 427 -2.28 -4.78 1.59
N LYS A 428 -2.93 -5.44 2.56
CA LYS A 428 -3.57 -6.76 2.39
C LYS A 428 -4.92 -6.68 1.66
N SER A 429 -5.58 -5.52 1.67
CA SER A 429 -6.84 -5.28 0.98
C SER A 429 -6.66 -4.25 -0.15
N LYS A 430 -7.25 -4.55 -1.32
CA LYS A 430 -7.45 -3.55 -2.36
C LYS A 430 -8.60 -2.65 -1.91
N GLU A 431 -8.36 -1.35 -1.81
CA GLU A 431 -9.43 -0.37 -1.69
C GLU A 431 -10.05 -0.24 -3.08
N LEU A 432 -11.33 -0.62 -3.21
CA LEU A 432 -12.06 -0.49 -4.47
C LEU A 432 -12.85 0.80 -4.42
N PRO A 433 -12.82 1.62 -5.50
CA PRO A 433 -13.68 2.78 -5.57
C PRO A 433 -15.14 2.34 -5.54
N VAL A 434 -15.99 3.13 -4.89
CA VAL A 434 -17.44 2.96 -4.96
C VAL A 434 -17.87 2.96 -6.44
N PRO A 435 -18.70 2.00 -6.90
CA PRO A 435 -19.20 1.95 -8.27
C PRO A 435 -19.84 3.28 -8.68
N LEU A 436 -19.64 3.70 -9.93
CA LEU A 436 -20.13 5.00 -10.43
C LEU A 436 -21.63 5.20 -10.21
N ASN A 437 -22.43 4.13 -10.31
CA ASN A 437 -23.88 4.16 -10.07
C ASN A 437 -24.25 4.57 -8.63
N GLN A 438 -23.39 4.28 -7.65
CA GLN A 438 -23.55 4.72 -6.26
C GLN A 438 -22.92 6.09 -6.01
N LYS A 439 -21.89 6.50 -6.78
CA LYS A 439 -21.30 7.85 -6.71
C LYS A 439 -22.20 8.94 -7.30
N ALA A 440 -22.91 8.65 -8.39
CA ALA A 440 -23.76 9.62 -9.10
C ALA A 440 -25.14 9.81 -8.46
N SER A 441 -25.59 8.84 -7.67
CA SER A 441 -26.92 8.85 -7.08
C SER A 441 -26.83 9.28 -5.62
N ASN A 442 -27.63 10.28 -5.24
CA ASN A 442 -27.93 10.64 -3.86
C ASN A 442 -28.77 9.52 -3.21
N THR A 443 -28.24 8.30 -3.24
CA THR A 443 -28.96 7.05 -3.00
C THR A 443 -29.27 7.00 -1.52
N LYS A 444 -30.55 7.15 -1.17
CA LYS A 444 -30.99 6.93 0.20
C LYS A 444 -30.91 5.43 0.51
N PHE A 445 -29.88 5.04 1.26
CA PHE A 445 -29.77 3.68 1.77
C PHE A 445 -30.84 3.45 2.83
N ASP A 446 -31.40 2.25 2.80
CA ASP A 446 -32.36 1.77 3.78
C ASP A 446 -31.63 1.24 5.03
N VAL A 447 -30.49 0.58 4.81
CA VAL A 447 -29.53 0.19 5.83
C VAL A 447 -28.12 0.53 5.34
N VAL A 448 -27.35 1.24 6.15
CA VAL A 448 -25.93 1.50 5.94
C VAL A 448 -25.11 0.37 6.55
N MET A 449 -24.22 -0.23 5.76
CA MET A 449 -23.38 -1.37 6.15
C MET A 449 -21.96 -0.96 6.51
N GLY A 450 -21.49 0.17 6.00
CA GLY A 450 -20.16 0.70 6.28
C GLY A 450 -19.85 1.94 5.46
N THR A 451 -18.60 2.38 5.54
CA THR A 451 -18.09 3.54 4.80
C THR A 451 -16.90 3.14 3.93
N ASN A 452 -16.88 3.65 2.69
CA ASN A 452 -15.75 3.58 1.80
C ASN A 452 -14.92 4.85 1.96
N ASN A 453 -13.63 4.69 2.25
CA ASN A 453 -12.65 5.78 2.18
C ASN A 453 -11.76 5.52 0.98
N PHE A 454 -12.03 6.20 -0.14
CA PHE A 454 -11.23 6.09 -1.36
C PHE A 454 -10.88 7.49 -1.84
N ASP A 455 -9.59 7.75 -2.05
CA ASP A 455 -9.08 9.03 -2.58
C ASP A 455 -9.48 10.25 -1.74
N GLY A 456 -9.45 10.10 -0.40
CA GLY A 456 -9.84 11.16 0.53
C GLY A 456 -11.35 11.43 0.62
N ILE A 457 -12.16 10.75 -0.19
CA ILE A 457 -13.63 10.84 -0.17
C ILE A 457 -14.17 9.70 0.71
N THR A 458 -14.89 10.09 1.77
CA THR A 458 -15.69 9.17 2.58
C THR A 458 -17.10 9.08 2.04
N GLN A 459 -17.56 7.89 1.69
CA GLN A 459 -18.91 7.66 1.19
C GLN A 459 -19.53 6.44 1.87
N ASP A 460 -20.79 6.56 2.28
CA ASP A 460 -21.56 5.45 2.84
C ASP A 460 -21.79 4.37 1.79
N ILE A 461 -21.74 3.11 2.24
CA ILE A 461 -22.15 1.93 1.48
C ILE A 461 -23.28 1.27 2.26
N GLY A 462 -24.35 0.94 1.56
CA GLY A 462 -25.48 0.24 2.14
C GLY A 462 -26.35 -0.44 1.09
N MET A 463 -27.51 -0.90 1.54
CA MET A 463 -28.54 -1.46 0.68
C MET A 463 -29.75 -0.55 0.63
N THR A 464 -30.30 -0.36 -0.57
CA THR A 464 -31.63 0.24 -0.76
C THR A 464 -32.73 -0.75 -0.41
N LEU A 465 -33.93 -0.26 -0.10
CA LEU A 465 -35.08 -1.11 0.21
C LEU A 465 -35.36 -2.15 -0.89
N LYS A 466 -35.33 -1.71 -2.16
CA LYS A 466 -35.54 -2.57 -3.33
C LYS A 466 -34.48 -3.67 -3.46
N GLN A 467 -33.26 -3.44 -3.00
CA GLN A 467 -32.22 -4.49 -2.95
C GLN A 467 -32.50 -5.46 -1.81
N ARG A 468 -32.89 -4.97 -0.64
CA ARG A 468 -33.21 -5.82 0.53
C ARG A 468 -34.39 -6.75 0.29
N GLN A 469 -35.38 -6.32 -0.50
CA GLN A 469 -36.52 -7.14 -0.92
C GLN A 469 -36.12 -8.36 -1.79
N LYS A 470 -34.88 -8.41 -2.32
CA LYS A 470 -34.35 -9.54 -3.10
C LYS A 470 -33.57 -10.57 -2.27
N HIS A 471 -33.63 -10.46 -0.95
CA HIS A 471 -32.85 -11.25 0.01
C HIS A 471 -31.35 -10.95 -0.04
N THR A 472 -30.63 -11.35 1.01
CA THR A 472 -29.18 -11.07 1.15
C THR A 472 -28.52 -12.28 1.78
N TYR A 473 -27.46 -12.77 1.15
CA TYR A 473 -26.63 -13.85 1.67
C TYR A 473 -25.26 -13.29 2.08
N ILE A 474 -24.90 -13.44 3.36
CA ILE A 474 -23.67 -12.89 3.94
C ILE A 474 -22.73 -14.04 4.26
N ILE A 475 -21.56 -14.06 3.63
CA ILE A 475 -20.52 -15.08 3.83
C ILE A 475 -19.33 -14.45 4.53
N GLY A 476 -18.90 -15.03 5.65
CA GLY A 476 -17.72 -14.60 6.39
C GLY A 476 -17.26 -15.68 7.36
N LYS A 477 -15.95 -15.84 7.54
CA LYS A 477 -15.39 -16.70 8.59
C LYS A 477 -15.69 -16.09 9.96
N THR A 478 -15.67 -16.90 11.02
CA THR A 478 -15.76 -16.43 12.40
C THR A 478 -14.76 -15.30 12.66
N GLY A 479 -15.20 -14.24 13.34
CA GLY A 479 -14.35 -13.08 13.66
C GLY A 479 -14.17 -12.06 12.53
N THR A 480 -14.83 -12.22 11.38
CA THR A 480 -14.77 -11.24 10.27
C THR A 480 -15.76 -10.06 10.40
N GLY A 481 -16.61 -10.06 11.44
CA GLY A 481 -17.57 -8.99 11.72
C GLY A 481 -19.01 -9.22 11.21
N LYS A 482 -19.36 -10.45 10.78
CA LYS A 482 -20.72 -10.82 10.32
C LYS A 482 -21.81 -10.43 11.33
N THR A 483 -21.66 -10.87 12.58
CA THR A 483 -22.64 -10.63 13.65
C THR A 483 -22.79 -9.14 13.94
N THR A 484 -21.67 -8.40 14.01
CA THR A 484 -21.67 -6.95 14.17
C THR A 484 -22.42 -6.25 13.02
N MET A 485 -22.23 -6.69 11.78
CA MET A 485 -22.95 -6.16 10.62
C MET A 485 -24.46 -6.42 10.70
N LEU A 486 -24.86 -7.63 11.13
CA LEU A 486 -26.28 -8.00 11.33
C LEU A 486 -26.92 -7.13 12.43
N ILE A 487 -26.30 -7.03 13.61
CA ILE A 487 -26.80 -6.23 14.74
C ILE A 487 -27.00 -4.77 14.34
N ASN A 488 -26.02 -4.17 13.65
CA ASN A 488 -26.13 -2.79 13.18
C ASN A 488 -27.26 -2.62 12.14
N SER A 489 -27.52 -3.62 11.30
CA SER A 489 -28.62 -3.59 10.33
C SER A 489 -29.98 -3.70 11.03
N ILE A 490 -30.09 -4.61 12.00
CA ILE A 490 -31.29 -4.82 12.81
C ILE A 490 -31.62 -3.57 13.63
N TYR A 491 -30.62 -2.97 14.27
CA TYR A 491 -30.79 -1.73 15.03
C TYR A 491 -31.32 -0.59 14.17
N GLN A 492 -30.77 -0.41 12.96
CA GLN A 492 -31.27 0.58 12.00
C GLN A 492 -32.74 0.35 11.65
N ASP A 493 -33.16 -0.91 11.44
CA ASP A 493 -34.57 -1.24 11.19
C ASP A 493 -35.48 -0.92 12.39
N MET A 494 -35.03 -1.24 13.61
CA MET A 494 -35.77 -0.90 14.84
C MET A 494 -35.97 0.62 14.96
N VAL A 495 -34.92 1.41 14.71
CA VAL A 495 -34.94 2.87 14.75
C VAL A 495 -35.88 3.44 13.68
N ASN A 496 -35.83 2.87 12.47
CA ASN A 496 -36.64 3.23 11.31
C ASN A 496 -38.11 2.75 11.41
N GLY A 497 -38.49 2.09 12.50
CA GLY A 497 -39.89 1.70 12.74
C GLY A 497 -40.35 0.48 11.95
N LYS A 498 -39.42 -0.34 11.42
CA LYS A 498 -39.74 -1.51 10.60
C LYS A 498 -40.06 -2.72 11.47
N GLY A 499 -40.84 -3.64 10.90
CA GLY A 499 -41.07 -4.97 11.46
C GLY A 499 -39.94 -5.92 11.10
N LEU A 500 -39.51 -6.74 12.06
CA LEU A 500 -38.43 -7.70 11.86
C LEU A 500 -38.53 -8.92 12.77
N ALA A 501 -37.91 -10.02 12.34
CA ALA A 501 -37.67 -11.21 13.15
C ALA A 501 -36.17 -11.53 13.17
N VAL A 502 -35.65 -11.94 14.32
CA VAL A 502 -34.26 -12.37 14.51
C VAL A 502 -34.23 -13.77 15.10
N LEU A 503 -33.56 -14.69 14.43
CA LEU A 503 -33.32 -16.07 14.90
C LEU A 503 -31.83 -16.23 15.20
N ASP A 504 -31.50 -16.44 16.47
CA ASP A 504 -30.13 -16.53 16.96
C ASP A 504 -29.82 -17.91 17.59
N PRO A 505 -28.99 -18.77 16.96
CA PRO A 505 -28.59 -20.07 17.49
C PRO A 505 -27.53 -20.01 18.60
N HIS A 506 -26.96 -18.83 18.88
CA HIS A 506 -25.89 -18.65 19.86
C HIS A 506 -26.40 -17.94 21.13
N GLY A 507 -27.32 -16.99 20.97
CA GLY A 507 -27.97 -16.24 22.05
C GLY A 507 -27.27 -14.91 22.39
N ASP A 508 -26.04 -14.70 21.93
CA ASP A 508 -25.29 -13.46 22.18
C ASP A 508 -25.92 -12.27 21.45
N MET A 509 -26.31 -12.44 20.18
CA MET A 509 -26.99 -11.40 19.41
C MET A 509 -28.37 -11.11 20.00
N PHE A 510 -29.10 -12.12 20.45
CA PHE A 510 -30.39 -11.95 21.13
C PHE A 510 -30.27 -11.06 22.38
N ARG A 511 -29.29 -11.32 23.25
CA ARG A 511 -29.06 -10.53 24.48
C ARG A 511 -28.67 -9.09 24.15
N GLU A 512 -27.75 -8.89 23.21
CA GLU A 512 -27.31 -7.55 22.77
C GLU A 512 -28.47 -6.75 22.15
N LEU A 513 -29.33 -7.40 21.36
CA LEU A 513 -30.50 -6.75 20.77
C LEU A 513 -31.53 -6.33 21.81
N LEU A 514 -31.77 -7.13 22.84
CA LEU A 514 -32.68 -6.77 23.94
C LEU A 514 -32.23 -5.48 24.67
N GLU A 515 -30.93 -5.31 24.86
CA GLU A 515 -30.37 -4.11 25.51
C GLU A 515 -30.41 -2.86 24.60
N THR A 516 -30.43 -3.06 23.27
CA THR A 516 -30.35 -1.98 22.29
C THR A 516 -31.70 -1.55 21.71
N VAL A 517 -32.81 -2.24 22.04
CA VAL A 517 -34.14 -1.87 21.56
C VAL A 517 -34.46 -0.39 21.88
N PRO A 518 -34.85 0.43 20.89
CA PRO A 518 -35.24 1.80 21.13
C PRO A 518 -36.42 1.91 22.11
N LYS A 519 -36.35 2.81 23.09
CA LYS A 519 -37.40 3.00 24.13
C LYS A 519 -38.83 3.10 23.56
N LYS A 520 -38.99 3.76 22.41
CA LYS A 520 -40.27 3.95 21.72
C LYS A 520 -40.89 2.64 21.17
N ARG A 521 -40.07 1.61 20.95
CA ARG A 521 -40.44 0.30 20.37
C ARG A 521 -40.56 -0.82 21.40
N LEU A 522 -40.29 -0.58 22.68
CA LEU A 522 -40.26 -1.63 23.71
C LEU A 522 -41.57 -2.44 23.79
N LYS A 523 -42.72 -1.79 23.57
CA LYS A 523 -44.04 -2.44 23.55
C LYS A 523 -44.30 -3.30 22.31
N ASP A 524 -43.47 -3.15 21.28
CA ASP A 524 -43.58 -3.89 20.02
C ASP A 524 -42.71 -5.14 20.01
N VAL A 525 -41.91 -5.37 21.06
CA VAL A 525 -41.02 -6.53 21.16
C VAL A 525 -41.80 -7.73 21.66
N VAL A 526 -41.71 -8.81 20.89
CA VAL A 526 -42.16 -10.14 21.26
C VAL A 526 -40.92 -11.02 21.39
N VAL A 527 -40.78 -11.67 22.53
CA VAL A 527 -39.66 -12.57 22.83
C VAL A 527 -40.15 -14.00 22.72
N PHE A 528 -39.38 -14.84 22.04
CA PHE A 528 -39.50 -16.29 22.12
C PHE A 528 -38.18 -16.85 22.63
N ASP A 529 -38.19 -17.34 23.87
CA ASP A 529 -37.05 -18.01 24.48
C ASP A 529 -37.53 -19.32 25.11
N PRO A 530 -37.23 -20.50 24.51
CA PRO A 530 -37.63 -21.77 25.08
C PRO A 530 -36.99 -22.05 26.44
N SER A 531 -35.87 -21.40 26.77
CA SER A 531 -35.21 -21.56 28.07
C SER A 531 -35.97 -20.88 29.21
N ASP A 532 -36.87 -19.94 28.90
CA ASP A 532 -37.75 -19.31 29.88
C ASP A 532 -38.86 -20.27 30.34
N ARG A 533 -38.73 -20.71 31.59
CA ARG A 533 -39.67 -21.64 32.22
C ARG A 533 -40.79 -20.94 32.97
N GLU A 534 -40.64 -19.66 33.28
CA GLU A 534 -41.64 -18.88 34.02
C GLU A 534 -42.74 -18.40 33.07
N TYR A 535 -42.38 -17.99 31.86
CA TYR A 535 -43.31 -17.47 30.85
C TYR A 535 -43.23 -18.23 29.51
N PRO A 536 -43.56 -19.53 29.47
CA PRO A 536 -43.44 -20.32 28.25
C PRO A 536 -44.44 -19.87 27.17
N VAL A 537 -43.91 -19.48 26.01
CA VAL A 537 -44.69 -19.08 24.83
C VAL A 537 -45.16 -20.32 24.08
N GLY A 538 -46.47 -20.47 23.91
CA GLY A 538 -47.08 -21.60 23.19
C GLY A 538 -46.88 -21.58 21.68
N LEU A 539 -46.44 -22.71 21.13
CA LEU A 539 -46.30 -22.99 19.70
C LEU A 539 -47.05 -24.27 19.32
N ASN A 540 -48.25 -24.12 18.78
CA ASN A 540 -49.03 -25.21 18.23
C ASN A 540 -49.04 -25.15 16.70
N ILE A 541 -48.32 -26.06 16.04
CA ILE A 541 -48.30 -26.14 14.57
C ILE A 541 -49.67 -26.49 13.96
N LEU A 542 -50.56 -27.16 14.72
CA LEU A 542 -51.91 -27.48 14.26
C LEU A 542 -52.92 -26.35 14.46
N ASP A 543 -52.57 -25.37 15.29
CA ASP A 543 -53.31 -24.11 15.40
C ASP A 543 -52.30 -22.95 15.48
N PRO A 544 -51.70 -22.55 14.34
CA PRO A 544 -50.64 -21.55 14.29
C PRO A 544 -51.16 -20.12 14.55
N GLY A 545 -52.46 -19.94 14.79
CA GLY A 545 -53.07 -18.63 14.98
C GLY A 545 -53.13 -17.79 13.70
N ILE A 546 -53.15 -18.45 12.54
CA ILE A 546 -53.27 -17.83 11.21
C ILE A 546 -54.72 -18.00 10.75
N GLU A 547 -55.34 -16.91 10.31
CA GLU A 547 -56.67 -16.93 9.72
C GLU A 547 -56.60 -17.34 8.24
N PHE A 548 -57.44 -18.30 7.87
CA PHE A 548 -57.59 -18.77 6.50
C PHE A 548 -59.01 -18.44 6.01
N ALA A 549 -59.15 -18.14 4.73
CA ALA A 549 -60.45 -17.79 4.14
C ALA A 549 -61.40 -18.99 4.04
N ASP A 550 -60.84 -20.19 3.90
CA ASP A 550 -61.55 -21.46 3.77
C ASP A 550 -60.97 -22.50 4.75
N GLN A 551 -61.83 -23.38 5.29
CA GLN A 551 -61.41 -24.38 6.28
C GLN A 551 -60.64 -25.55 5.66
N ASP A 552 -60.96 -25.98 4.44
CA ASP A 552 -60.24 -27.06 3.77
C ASP A 552 -58.84 -26.59 3.39
N ASP A 553 -58.72 -25.34 2.92
CA ASP A 553 -57.42 -24.68 2.71
C ASP A 553 -56.60 -24.68 4.01
N LYS A 554 -57.21 -24.33 5.16
CA LYS A 554 -56.51 -24.36 6.46
C LYS A 554 -55.93 -25.74 6.75
N HIS A 555 -56.73 -26.79 6.57
CA HIS A 555 -56.31 -28.15 6.91
C HIS A 555 -55.17 -28.64 6.01
N GLU A 556 -55.22 -28.38 4.70
CA GLU A 556 -54.18 -28.82 3.77
C GLU A 556 -52.86 -28.08 4.01
N TRP A 557 -52.90 -26.75 4.24
CA TRP A 557 -51.71 -25.95 4.52
C TRP A 557 -51.01 -26.36 5.82
N ILE A 558 -51.78 -26.56 6.89
CA ILE A 558 -51.26 -27.03 8.16
C ILE A 558 -50.68 -28.44 8.01
N THR A 559 -51.38 -29.32 7.31
CA THR A 559 -50.90 -30.69 7.06
C THR A 559 -49.59 -30.71 6.27
N SER A 560 -49.49 -29.93 5.20
CA SER A 560 -48.26 -29.75 4.42
C SER A 560 -47.11 -29.22 5.28
N SER A 561 -47.39 -28.25 6.16
CA SER A 561 -46.41 -27.67 7.07
C SER A 561 -45.90 -28.69 8.10
N VAL A 562 -46.79 -29.48 8.69
CA VAL A 562 -46.43 -30.58 9.60
C VAL A 562 -45.55 -31.60 8.87
N LEU A 563 -45.95 -32.03 7.66
CA LEU A 563 -45.15 -32.95 6.86
C LEU A 563 -43.75 -32.40 6.59
N SER A 564 -43.65 -31.13 6.19
CA SER A 564 -42.36 -30.47 5.91
C SER A 564 -41.45 -30.41 7.14
N VAL A 565 -41.99 -30.02 8.29
CA VAL A 565 -41.24 -29.98 9.56
C VAL A 565 -40.73 -31.37 9.92
N PHE A 566 -41.59 -32.40 9.85
CA PHE A 566 -41.21 -33.78 10.19
C PHE A 566 -40.23 -34.40 9.19
N ALA A 567 -40.31 -34.03 7.92
CA ALA A 567 -39.37 -34.43 6.88
C ALA A 567 -37.99 -33.83 7.13
N LYS A 568 -37.90 -32.55 7.50
CA LYS A 568 -36.62 -31.88 7.84
C LYS A 568 -35.98 -32.42 9.11
N LEU A 569 -36.79 -32.88 10.06
CA LEU A 569 -36.34 -33.57 11.26
C LEU A 569 -35.95 -35.04 11.00
N ALA A 570 -36.08 -35.51 9.76
CA ALA A 570 -35.78 -36.88 9.39
C ALA A 570 -34.38 -37.05 8.85
N ASP A 571 -33.72 -38.14 9.25
CA ASP A 571 -32.67 -38.70 8.41
C ASP A 571 -33.28 -39.06 7.05
N GLU A 572 -32.63 -38.65 5.95
CA GLU A 572 -33.12 -38.92 4.58
C GLU A 572 -33.41 -40.41 4.32
N HIS A 573 -32.66 -41.29 4.99
CA HIS A 573 -32.79 -42.75 4.89
C HIS A 573 -33.98 -43.34 5.66
N GLN A 574 -34.57 -42.55 6.58
CA GLN A 574 -35.69 -42.96 7.44
C GLN A 574 -36.99 -42.24 7.08
N TRP A 575 -37.04 -41.44 6.02
CA TRP A 575 -38.25 -40.80 5.54
C TRP A 575 -38.73 -41.45 4.24
N GLY A 576 -40.04 -41.56 4.04
CA GLY A 576 -40.55 -42.25 2.87
C GLY A 576 -42.06 -42.18 2.71
N PRO A 577 -42.58 -42.57 1.53
CA PRO A 577 -43.96 -42.29 1.12
C PRO A 577 -45.01 -42.83 2.10
N ARG A 578 -44.72 -43.97 2.75
CA ARG A 578 -45.63 -44.59 3.71
C ARG A 578 -45.76 -43.79 5.00
N MET A 579 -44.65 -43.24 5.51
CA MET A 579 -44.66 -42.40 6.71
C MET A 579 -45.35 -41.07 6.44
N GLU A 580 -45.11 -40.48 5.26
CA GLU A 580 -45.83 -39.28 4.81
C GLU A 580 -47.34 -39.53 4.75
N HIS A 581 -47.77 -40.64 4.12
CA HIS A 581 -49.19 -41.00 4.04
C HIS A 581 -49.84 -41.17 5.42
N ILE A 582 -49.15 -41.85 6.35
CA ILE A 582 -49.64 -42.02 7.72
C ILE A 582 -49.71 -40.67 8.45
N LEU A 583 -48.65 -39.86 8.40
CA LEU A 583 -48.60 -38.57 9.10
C LEU A 583 -49.63 -37.60 8.52
N ARG A 584 -49.83 -37.57 7.19
CA ARG A 584 -50.84 -36.76 6.51
C ARG A 584 -52.23 -37.07 7.03
N ASN A 585 -52.66 -38.33 6.94
CA ASN A 585 -54.00 -38.73 7.37
C ASN A 585 -54.19 -38.56 8.88
N THR A 586 -53.15 -38.83 9.68
CA THR A 586 -53.18 -38.59 11.13
C THR A 586 -53.35 -37.09 11.43
N THR A 587 -52.70 -36.22 10.67
CA THR A 587 -52.78 -34.77 10.83
C THR A 587 -54.15 -34.23 10.45
N LEU A 588 -54.68 -34.63 9.29
CA LEU A 588 -56.04 -34.30 8.86
C LEU A 588 -57.09 -34.77 9.88
N THR A 589 -56.91 -35.98 10.41
CA THR A 589 -57.76 -36.52 11.49
C THR A 589 -57.67 -35.67 12.75
N ALA A 590 -56.47 -35.28 13.17
CA ALA A 590 -56.29 -34.46 14.37
C ALA A 590 -56.95 -33.08 14.22
N LEU A 591 -56.90 -32.48 13.04
CA LEU A 591 -57.52 -31.17 12.76
C LEU A 591 -59.05 -31.19 12.84
N GLN A 592 -59.69 -32.35 12.73
CA GLN A 592 -61.14 -32.51 12.94
C GLN A 592 -61.52 -32.68 14.43
N THR A 593 -60.54 -32.72 15.34
CA THR A 593 -60.80 -32.74 16.79
C THR A 593 -60.96 -31.33 17.34
N GLU A 594 -61.67 -31.17 18.47
CA GLU A 594 -61.90 -29.85 19.07
C GLU A 594 -60.62 -29.10 19.44
N LYS A 595 -59.57 -29.83 19.84
CA LYS A 595 -58.31 -29.28 20.39
C LYS A 595 -57.11 -29.98 19.76
N PRO A 596 -56.79 -29.67 18.49
CA PRO A 596 -55.69 -30.32 17.78
C PRO A 596 -54.35 -29.89 18.36
N SER A 597 -53.47 -30.83 18.71
CA SER A 597 -52.08 -30.55 19.13
C SER A 597 -51.13 -31.67 18.66
N LEU A 598 -49.81 -31.46 18.80
CA LEU A 598 -48.84 -32.53 18.56
C LEU A 598 -49.07 -33.76 19.47
N TYR A 599 -49.64 -33.56 20.66
CA TYR A 599 -50.05 -34.66 21.52
C TYR A 599 -51.25 -35.43 20.96
N THR A 600 -52.18 -34.75 20.28
CA THR A 600 -53.29 -35.40 19.56
C THR A 600 -52.75 -36.35 18.48
N LEU A 601 -51.73 -35.92 17.72
CA LEU A 601 -51.05 -36.79 16.73
C LEU A 601 -50.42 -38.00 17.40
N GLN A 602 -49.68 -37.78 18.50
CA GLN A 602 -49.04 -38.87 19.24
C GLN A 602 -50.08 -39.89 19.70
N ARG A 603 -51.19 -39.44 20.30
CA ARG A 603 -52.26 -40.34 20.76
C ARG A 603 -52.91 -41.11 19.63
N LEU A 604 -53.17 -40.48 18.48
CA LEU A 604 -53.71 -41.18 17.31
C LEU A 604 -52.79 -42.30 16.80
N LEU A 605 -51.47 -42.13 16.96
CA LEU A 605 -50.47 -43.13 16.54
C LEU A 605 -50.24 -44.24 17.58
N THR A 606 -50.41 -43.97 18.88
CA THR A 606 -50.04 -44.92 19.95
C THR A 606 -51.21 -45.49 20.74
N ASP A 607 -52.32 -44.76 20.89
CA ASP A 607 -53.48 -45.14 21.69
C ASP A 607 -54.63 -45.65 20.82
N LYS A 608 -54.73 -46.98 20.69
CA LYS A 608 -55.78 -47.65 19.91
C LYS A 608 -57.20 -47.36 20.40
N LYS A 609 -57.39 -47.05 21.70
CA LYS A 609 -58.72 -46.73 22.24
C LYS A 609 -59.14 -45.36 21.75
N TYR A 610 -58.27 -44.37 21.93
CA TYR A 610 -58.49 -43.00 21.47
C TYR A 610 -58.68 -42.93 19.96
N GLN A 611 -57.85 -43.64 19.19
CA GLN A 611 -57.96 -43.76 17.75
C GLN A 611 -59.37 -44.23 17.32
N LYS A 612 -59.93 -45.25 17.96
CA LYS A 612 -61.28 -45.76 17.66
C LYS A 612 -62.39 -44.79 18.07
N GLU A 613 -62.18 -44.03 19.14
CA GLU A 613 -63.14 -43.01 19.58
C GLU A 613 -63.19 -41.87 18.57
N VAL A 614 -62.04 -41.35 18.14
CA VAL A 614 -61.95 -40.27 17.13
C VAL A 614 -62.40 -40.75 15.75
N ALA A 615 -62.04 -41.96 15.33
CA ALA A 615 -62.46 -42.47 14.01
C ALA A 615 -63.99 -42.55 13.83
N LYS A 616 -64.75 -42.71 14.92
CA LYS A 616 -66.22 -42.70 14.91
C LYS A 616 -66.82 -41.31 14.72
N THR A 617 -66.09 -40.25 15.09
CA THR A 617 -66.56 -38.87 15.02
C THR A 617 -66.18 -38.18 13.71
N LEU A 618 -65.39 -38.83 12.84
CA LEU A 618 -65.00 -38.26 11.55
C LEU A 618 -66.22 -38.15 10.64
N ASP A 619 -66.27 -37.12 9.81
CA ASP A 619 -67.27 -37.00 8.75
C ASP A 619 -66.74 -37.49 7.40
N ASP A 620 -65.45 -37.24 7.13
CA ASP A 620 -64.77 -37.55 5.87
C ASP A 620 -64.72 -39.08 5.57
N PRO A 621 -65.32 -39.54 4.44
CA PRO A 621 -65.32 -40.95 4.06
C PRO A 621 -63.92 -41.51 3.74
N ILE A 622 -62.99 -40.68 3.27
CA ILE A 622 -61.61 -41.09 2.94
C ILE A 622 -60.84 -41.35 4.23
N LEU A 623 -60.93 -40.46 5.22
CA LEU A 623 -60.28 -40.67 6.52
C LEU A 623 -60.88 -41.87 7.27
N LYS A 624 -62.20 -42.09 7.19
CA LYS A 624 -62.84 -43.32 7.70
C LYS A 624 -62.25 -44.57 7.06
N GLN A 625 -62.16 -44.59 5.72
CA GLN A 625 -61.57 -45.70 4.99
C GLN A 625 -60.11 -45.96 5.39
N PHE A 626 -59.32 -44.89 5.56
CA PHE A 626 -57.94 -44.99 6.02
C PHE A 626 -57.86 -45.71 7.38
N TRP A 627 -58.65 -45.29 8.37
CA TRP A 627 -58.60 -45.91 9.70
C TRP A 627 -59.19 -47.32 9.76
N ASP A 628 -60.33 -47.56 9.10
CA ASP A 628 -61.04 -48.85 9.18
C ASP A 628 -60.43 -49.94 8.30
N LYS A 629 -59.82 -49.56 7.17
CA LYS A 629 -59.22 -50.50 6.22
C LYS A 629 -57.71 -50.37 6.23
N GLU A 630 -57.15 -49.29 5.69
CA GLU A 630 -55.72 -49.21 5.40
C GLU A 630 -54.86 -49.39 6.65
N PHE A 631 -55.08 -48.57 7.68
CA PHE A 631 -54.30 -48.58 8.91
C PHE A 631 -54.57 -49.84 9.74
N LYS A 632 -55.83 -50.26 9.85
CA LYS A 632 -56.23 -51.46 10.62
C LYS A 632 -55.72 -52.77 10.02
N LEU A 633 -55.68 -52.88 8.69
CA LEU A 633 -55.21 -54.07 7.98
C LEU A 633 -53.68 -54.16 7.92
N MET A 634 -52.94 -53.12 8.33
CA MET A 634 -51.48 -53.22 8.47
C MET A 634 -51.13 -54.25 9.56
N GLY A 635 -50.30 -55.24 9.20
CA GLY A 635 -49.75 -56.18 10.17
C GLY A 635 -48.99 -55.45 11.29
N THR A 636 -49.00 -55.99 12.50
CA THR A 636 -48.42 -55.37 13.71
C THR A 636 -46.96 -54.95 13.52
N MET A 637 -46.16 -55.77 12.85
CA MET A 637 -44.75 -55.47 12.55
C MET A 637 -44.59 -54.33 11.55
N GLN A 638 -45.43 -54.26 10.51
CA GLN A 638 -45.39 -53.20 9.51
C GLN A 638 -45.91 -51.87 10.06
N MET A 639 -46.96 -51.91 10.90
CA MET A 639 -47.48 -50.74 11.60
C MET A 639 -46.41 -50.18 12.54
N SER A 640 -45.80 -51.02 13.38
CA SER A 640 -44.70 -50.63 14.26
C SER A 640 -43.53 -50.01 13.49
N SER A 641 -43.10 -50.62 12.39
CA SER A 641 -42.02 -50.09 11.55
C SER A 641 -42.34 -48.73 10.92
N ALA A 642 -43.61 -48.46 10.59
CA ALA A 642 -44.01 -47.21 9.93
C ALA A 642 -44.36 -46.09 10.91
N THR A 643 -44.86 -46.41 12.12
CA THR A 643 -45.22 -45.41 13.13
C THR A 643 -44.11 -45.14 14.13
N ALA A 644 -43.20 -46.09 14.39
CA ALA A 644 -42.12 -45.93 15.36
C ALA A 644 -41.27 -44.67 15.08
N PRO A 645 -40.79 -44.38 13.85
CA PRO A 645 -40.00 -43.18 13.61
C PRO A 645 -40.74 -41.88 13.94
N LEU A 646 -42.03 -41.80 13.59
CA LEU A 646 -42.89 -40.64 13.89
C LEU A 646 -43.09 -40.46 15.40
N THR A 647 -43.43 -41.55 16.09
CA THR A 647 -43.67 -41.54 17.54
C THR A 647 -42.39 -41.29 18.34
N HIS A 648 -41.23 -41.77 17.89
CA HIS A 648 -39.96 -41.57 18.56
C HIS A 648 -39.53 -40.10 18.51
N ARG A 649 -39.74 -39.43 17.37
CA ARG A 649 -39.49 -37.98 17.22
C ARG A 649 -40.46 -37.15 18.04
N LEU A 650 -41.77 -37.42 17.93
CA LEU A 650 -42.78 -36.78 18.78
C LEU A 650 -42.45 -36.97 20.26
N GLY A 651 -42.11 -38.19 20.66
CA GLY A 651 -41.74 -38.54 22.03
C GLY A 651 -40.48 -37.81 22.51
N HIS A 652 -39.47 -37.66 21.65
CA HIS A 652 -38.25 -36.93 21.99
C HIS A 652 -38.57 -35.47 22.39
N PHE A 653 -39.35 -34.75 21.57
CA PHE A 653 -39.75 -33.37 21.86
C PHE A 653 -40.75 -33.26 23.03
N ILE A 654 -41.70 -34.19 23.15
CA ILE A 654 -42.71 -34.18 24.22
C ILE A 654 -42.15 -34.68 25.56
N SER A 655 -41.02 -35.39 25.59
CA SER A 655 -40.43 -35.89 26.83
C SER A 655 -39.86 -34.75 27.71
N SER A 656 -39.27 -33.73 27.09
CA SER A 656 -38.71 -32.56 27.77
C SER A 656 -39.82 -31.74 28.45
N LYS A 657 -39.64 -31.39 29.73
CA LYS A 657 -40.60 -30.54 30.46
C LYS A 657 -40.73 -29.15 29.82
N MET A 658 -39.61 -28.59 29.37
CA MET A 658 -39.53 -27.30 28.69
C MET A 658 -40.40 -27.28 27.44
N SER A 659 -40.15 -28.23 26.54
CA SER A 659 -40.86 -28.34 25.26
C SER A 659 -42.33 -28.68 25.46
N ARG A 660 -42.72 -29.41 26.51
CA ARG A 660 -44.13 -29.66 26.84
C ARG A 660 -44.93 -28.40 27.10
N HIS A 661 -44.38 -27.47 27.89
CA HIS A 661 -45.07 -26.23 28.21
C HIS A 661 -45.27 -25.34 26.97
N ILE A 662 -44.45 -25.51 25.94
CA ILE A 662 -44.52 -24.77 24.67
C ILE A 662 -45.44 -25.48 23.65
N LEU A 663 -45.23 -26.77 23.42
CA LEU A 663 -45.82 -27.52 22.30
C LEU A 663 -47.18 -28.15 22.59
N LEU A 664 -47.55 -28.31 23.86
CA LEU A 664 -48.82 -28.95 24.26
C LEU A 664 -49.93 -27.93 24.54
N GLN A 665 -49.70 -26.66 24.27
CA GLN A 665 -50.75 -25.65 24.35
C GLN A 665 -51.77 -25.85 23.23
N GLU A 666 -53.05 -25.63 23.54
CA GLU A 666 -54.15 -25.85 22.59
C GLU A 666 -54.10 -24.88 21.41
N THR A 667 -53.57 -23.67 21.61
CA THR A 667 -53.46 -22.63 20.57
C THR A 667 -52.09 -21.96 20.63
N SER A 668 -51.60 -21.49 19.48
CA SER A 668 -50.36 -20.70 19.46
C SER A 668 -50.62 -19.32 20.07
N THR A 669 -49.82 -18.99 21.09
CA THR A 669 -49.76 -17.63 21.68
C THR A 669 -48.89 -16.71 20.84
N LEU A 670 -47.89 -17.26 20.12
CA LEU A 670 -47.07 -16.52 19.18
C LEU A 670 -47.79 -16.33 17.84
N ARG A 671 -48.41 -15.17 17.65
CA ARG A 671 -49.17 -14.81 16.43
C ARG A 671 -48.26 -14.14 15.39
N ILE A 672 -47.55 -14.94 14.58
CA ILE A 672 -46.56 -14.42 13.61
C ILE A 672 -47.20 -13.51 12.56
N ALA A 673 -48.41 -13.83 12.08
CA ALA A 673 -49.13 -13.00 11.12
C ALA A 673 -49.39 -11.58 11.65
N ASP A 674 -49.79 -11.47 12.92
CA ASP A 674 -50.02 -10.18 13.59
C ASP A 674 -48.70 -9.42 13.76
N ILE A 675 -47.64 -10.11 14.18
CA ILE A 675 -46.30 -9.52 14.34
C ILE A 675 -45.82 -8.91 13.02
N MET A 676 -46.01 -9.63 11.90
CA MET A 676 -45.63 -9.14 10.58
C MET A 676 -46.45 -7.95 10.12
N ASN A 677 -47.78 -8.02 10.25
CA ASN A 677 -48.69 -7.01 9.72
C ASN A 677 -48.73 -5.73 10.57
N GLN A 678 -48.41 -5.83 11.87
CA GLN A 678 -48.32 -4.71 12.80
C GLN A 678 -46.90 -4.15 12.94
N GLU A 679 -45.97 -4.56 12.06
CA GLU A 679 -44.58 -4.08 12.03
C GLU A 679 -43.83 -4.28 13.37
N LYS A 680 -44.14 -5.34 14.13
CA LYS A 680 -43.54 -5.66 15.43
C LYS A 680 -42.14 -6.27 15.31
N ILE A 681 -41.46 -6.42 16.44
CA ILE A 681 -40.11 -6.98 16.55
C ILE A 681 -40.22 -8.35 17.22
N LEU A 682 -39.80 -9.41 16.53
CA LEU A 682 -39.68 -10.75 17.10
C LEU A 682 -38.22 -11.09 17.35
N LEU A 683 -37.84 -11.30 18.61
CA LEU A 683 -36.52 -11.76 19.00
C LEU A 683 -36.62 -13.21 19.47
N VAL A 684 -35.87 -14.10 18.83
CA VAL A 684 -35.91 -15.54 19.07
C VAL A 684 -34.54 -16.02 19.56
N ASN A 685 -34.50 -16.52 20.79
CA ASN A 685 -33.33 -17.20 21.34
C ASN A 685 -33.41 -18.70 21.02
N LEU A 686 -32.47 -19.20 20.21
CA LEU A 686 -32.31 -20.61 19.88
C LEU A 686 -30.95 -21.15 20.32
N SER A 687 -30.37 -20.57 21.39
CA SER A 687 -29.03 -20.92 21.87
C SER A 687 -28.87 -22.42 22.09
N LYS A 688 -28.05 -23.08 21.25
CA LYS A 688 -27.77 -24.53 21.37
C LYS A 688 -27.21 -24.89 22.76
N GLY A 689 -26.50 -23.96 23.42
CA GLY A 689 -25.97 -24.14 24.76
C GLY A 689 -27.05 -24.18 25.85
N ASP A 690 -28.13 -23.44 25.68
CA ASP A 690 -29.20 -23.31 26.69
C ASP A 690 -30.28 -24.39 26.50
N ILE A 691 -30.65 -24.72 25.26
CA ILE A 691 -31.80 -25.58 24.95
C ILE A 691 -31.44 -26.92 24.27
N GLY A 692 -30.19 -27.09 23.85
CA GLY A 692 -29.72 -28.26 23.10
C GLY A 692 -29.92 -28.15 21.59
N GLU A 693 -29.09 -28.88 20.82
CA GLU A 693 -29.05 -28.80 19.36
C GLU A 693 -30.35 -29.25 18.70
N ASP A 694 -30.89 -30.41 19.08
CA ASP A 694 -32.14 -30.94 18.50
C ASP A 694 -33.33 -30.01 18.74
N GLN A 695 -33.42 -29.39 19.92
CA GLN A 695 -34.50 -28.45 20.25
C GLN A 695 -34.33 -27.13 19.49
N SER A 696 -33.10 -26.62 19.39
CA SER A 696 -32.76 -25.43 18.60
C SER A 696 -33.17 -25.61 17.13
N PHE A 697 -32.79 -26.75 16.54
CA PHE A 697 -33.18 -27.12 15.17
C PHE A 697 -34.70 -27.21 15.03
N PHE A 698 -35.38 -27.88 15.96
CA PHE A 698 -36.83 -28.07 15.93
C PHE A 698 -37.62 -26.76 16.03
N PHE A 699 -37.34 -25.94 17.05
CA PHE A 699 -38.02 -24.66 17.21
C PHE A 699 -37.70 -23.70 16.05
N GLY A 700 -36.45 -23.68 15.57
CA GLY A 700 -36.07 -22.91 14.39
C GLY A 700 -36.84 -23.33 13.14
N THR A 701 -37.02 -24.63 12.93
CA THR A 701 -37.79 -25.19 11.80
C THR A 701 -39.29 -24.83 11.90
N ILE A 702 -39.89 -24.91 13.09
CA ILE A 702 -41.29 -24.49 13.29
C ILE A 702 -41.46 -22.99 13.05
N LEU A 703 -40.59 -22.16 13.62
CA LEU A 703 -40.69 -20.70 13.51
C LEU A 703 -40.50 -20.21 12.08
N THR A 704 -39.52 -20.76 11.35
CA THR A 704 -39.33 -20.46 9.92
C THR A 704 -40.54 -20.90 9.10
N THR A 705 -41.16 -22.04 9.44
CA THR A 705 -42.41 -22.50 8.82
C THR A 705 -43.57 -21.54 9.11
N PHE A 706 -43.70 -21.04 10.35
CA PHE A 706 -44.76 -20.08 10.71
C PHE A 706 -44.57 -18.73 10.00
N ILE A 707 -43.33 -18.26 9.92
CA ILE A 707 -42.94 -17.07 9.15
C ILE A 707 -43.32 -17.26 7.67
N TRP A 708 -43.03 -18.43 7.11
CA TRP A 708 -43.36 -18.74 5.72
C TRP A 708 -44.88 -18.80 5.48
N MET A 709 -45.63 -19.46 6.35
CA MET A 709 -47.11 -19.50 6.28
C MET A 709 -47.71 -18.09 6.38
N ALA A 710 -47.23 -17.27 7.32
CA ALA A 710 -47.69 -15.89 7.49
C ALA A 710 -47.37 -15.05 6.26
N ALA A 711 -46.16 -15.18 5.70
CA ALA A 711 -45.78 -14.51 4.45
C ALA A 711 -46.65 -14.94 3.26
N TYR A 712 -47.01 -16.23 3.17
CA TYR A 712 -47.87 -16.74 2.10
C TYR A 712 -49.28 -16.15 2.17
N GLN A 713 -49.89 -16.01 3.35
CA GLN A 713 -51.20 -15.37 3.47
C GLN A 713 -51.21 -13.92 2.96
N ARG A 714 -50.07 -13.24 3.02
CA ARG A 714 -49.94 -11.87 2.52
C ARG A 714 -49.99 -11.76 1.00
N THR A 715 -49.96 -12.88 0.26
CA THR A 715 -50.22 -12.90 -1.20
C THR A 715 -51.60 -12.34 -1.54
N LYS A 716 -52.57 -12.46 -0.63
CA LYS A 716 -53.93 -11.91 -0.76
C LYS A 716 -54.01 -10.40 -0.54
N ILE A 717 -52.99 -9.78 0.07
CA ILE A 717 -52.92 -8.34 0.30
C ILE A 717 -52.34 -7.67 -0.95
N PRO A 718 -52.88 -6.55 -1.47
CA PRO A 718 -52.25 -5.80 -2.57
C PRO A 718 -50.83 -5.34 -2.21
N GLU A 719 -49.90 -5.38 -3.17
CA GLU A 719 -48.47 -5.08 -2.93
C GLU A 719 -48.24 -3.72 -2.25
N LYS A 720 -49.01 -2.69 -2.65
CA LYS A 720 -48.94 -1.33 -2.08
C LYS A 720 -49.29 -1.24 -0.59
N ASP A 721 -50.08 -2.19 -0.09
CA ASP A 721 -50.58 -2.20 1.29
C ASP A 721 -49.76 -3.18 2.16
N ARG A 722 -48.86 -3.96 1.56
CA ARG A 722 -47.96 -4.89 2.26
C ARG A 722 -46.85 -4.12 2.97
N LYS A 723 -46.78 -4.26 4.29
CA LYS A 723 -45.68 -3.72 5.12
C LYS A 723 -44.39 -4.53 5.00
N ASP A 724 -43.25 -3.91 4.73
CA ASP A 724 -41.99 -4.65 4.68
C ASP A 724 -41.68 -5.33 6.03
N PHE A 725 -41.27 -6.59 5.99
CA PHE A 725 -40.88 -7.36 7.17
C PHE A 725 -39.57 -8.10 6.90
N PHE A 726 -38.57 -7.90 7.75
CA PHE A 726 -37.23 -8.44 7.54
C PHE A 726 -36.93 -9.60 8.47
N VAL A 727 -36.49 -10.73 7.93
CA VAL A 727 -36.10 -11.91 8.72
C VAL A 727 -34.59 -12.04 8.68
N TYR A 728 -33.97 -11.94 9.86
CA TYR A 728 -32.55 -12.11 10.09
C TYR A 728 -32.33 -13.47 10.73
N VAL A 729 -31.57 -14.32 10.05
CA VAL A 729 -31.24 -15.67 10.53
C VAL A 729 -29.73 -15.79 10.56
N ASP A 730 -29.15 -15.90 11.76
CA ASP A 730 -27.75 -16.28 11.85
C ASP A 730 -27.61 -17.79 11.68
N GLU A 731 -26.55 -18.20 10.96
CA GLU A 731 -26.29 -19.60 10.58
C GLU A 731 -27.54 -20.32 10.01
N PHE A 732 -28.15 -19.76 8.96
CA PHE A 732 -29.37 -20.27 8.31
C PHE A 732 -29.34 -21.77 7.98
N GLN A 733 -28.17 -22.35 7.70
CA GLN A 733 -28.01 -23.79 7.46
C GLN A 733 -28.39 -24.67 8.67
N ASN A 734 -28.50 -24.09 9.87
CA ASN A 734 -28.97 -24.81 11.05
C ASN A 734 -30.50 -25.01 11.06
N PHE A 735 -31.26 -24.41 10.14
CA PHE A 735 -32.73 -24.41 10.22
C PHE A 735 -33.43 -24.69 8.87
N ALA A 736 -32.68 -24.76 7.77
CA ALA A 736 -33.21 -24.62 6.41
C ALA A 736 -33.14 -25.89 5.57
#